data_AF-A0A955VSS0-F1
#
_entry.id   AF-A0A955VSS0-F1
#
_cell.length_a   1.000
_cell.length_b   1.000
_cell.length_c   1.000
_cell.angle_alpha   90.00
_cell.angle_beta   90.00
_cell.angle_gamma   90.00
#
_symmetry.space_group_name_H-M   'P 1'
#
loop_
_entity.id
_entity.type
_entity.pdbx_description
1 polymer ?
#
loop_
_entity_poly.entity_id
_entity_poly.type
_entity_poly.pdbx_seq_one_letter_code
_entity_poly.pdbx_strand_id
1 'polypeptide(L)'
;MVALCAWGCDDEGGDGGGAGGGVDASGAGGEAGAGGGVVLTACGNGADDDGDGLIDLDDPGCSGRADDDETDIPPTQCADGIDNDGDGKIDRQDPACTTDDGDDESADPPPPQCANGLDDDGDGAIDLADPGCASSQDVDESDDPVLPACSNGVDDDDDGLIDFPADPGCGSQFDDDERNDNAPPLPQCSNGNDDDGDGRVDLADPGCASAADPREVDPEESPVCFNNLDDDGDGIVDFPWDPGCSAAGDDSELDDPMRPPACGNGLDDDGDGLADYPEDPGCAGIGDRDEADPPVVPACSDGLDNDRDGQIDYPADRGCESAADGTETGSCGRTYDAIEIDTGAMIIGDLRGGVFEAEGSCGGRGSPELVYLVRVERALEALRITTEFEQTQVQTALYVRRGCLDGRTEVACAREPLDDGFAGNTLTLQNPSAGDYYIFVDGAQGMGGRFGLLVEEVALAQCLNRLDDDGDGRTDYPADPGCERPSDRDEVDPDPLPACADDEDNDGDGLIDYPLDVGCRAASDNDEVDVCGDGVRFLQYPVGEPFILDDTSEGGTSLFQGSCGGANANEKVYLYENPFNAQLTFSVDHPETGDNTLLYVRSTCLGAELGCNNGNPVNMSTKGTVSIERAAPGDYFVFVDARFGLGGPIKLSVEVERLPAGCADGRDNDEDGFIDADDVGCLDPTDEDERDPEDGAPLPQCWNQLDDDGDGIIDYPFEPGCVGKGDDDETDPRQAPACANGRDDDGDGLIDFPADVGCAARGDLDEENPRNAPQCSNRIDDDRDNLTDYPVDPGCAAAGDPSERDDAVDPACNNGEDDDRDGLVDFPFDPGCLAAGHVDERDPDPPRACSNDIDDDGDGIVDFPRDPGCTFAADDDETDPGFPPQCADGMDNDMNGRIDFPDDPGCRFAGDTREATEGPVQPRCSDG
;
A
#
# COMPACT_ATOMS: atom_id res chain seq x y z
N MET A 1 8.03 -60.57 7.16
CA MET A 1 8.58 -61.86 6.66
C MET A 1 9.59 -61.50 5.58
N VAL A 2 10.86 -61.87 5.78
CA VAL A 2 12.02 -61.75 4.87
C VAL A 2 12.65 -60.35 4.75
N ALA A 3 13.81 -60.22 5.40
CA ALA A 3 14.88 -59.26 5.18
C ALA A 3 15.71 -59.62 3.93
N LEU A 4 16.55 -58.70 3.43
CA LEU A 4 17.90 -58.92 2.86
C LEU A 4 18.52 -57.59 2.33
N CYS A 5 19.64 -57.15 2.96
CA CYS A 5 21.00 -56.89 2.45
C CYS A 5 21.19 -55.70 1.46
N ALA A 6 22.05 -54.69 1.67
CA ALA A 6 23.47 -54.56 2.07
C ALA A 6 24.40 -54.23 0.87
N TRP A 7 25.46 -53.41 1.13
CA TRP A 7 26.64 -52.99 0.32
C TRP A 7 26.44 -51.70 -0.51
N GLY A 8 27.37 -50.72 -0.58
CA GLY A 8 28.78 -50.61 -0.18
C GLY A 8 29.64 -50.07 -1.35
N CYS A 9 30.74 -49.35 -1.01
CA CYS A 9 31.85 -48.83 -1.85
C CYS A 9 31.66 -47.41 -2.43
N ASP A 10 32.66 -46.54 -2.59
CA ASP A 10 34.02 -46.28 -2.03
C ASP A 10 34.64 -45.23 -3.01
N ASP A 11 35.20 -44.17 -2.44
CA ASP A 11 36.54 -43.60 -2.72
C ASP A 11 36.95 -42.83 -4.02
N GLU A 12 37.78 -41.81 -3.73
CA GLU A 12 38.90 -41.16 -4.44
C GLU A 12 38.78 -40.04 -5.52
N GLY A 13 39.55 -38.96 -5.26
CA GLY A 13 40.37 -38.15 -6.20
C GLY A 13 39.98 -36.67 -6.33
N GLY A 14 40.82 -35.62 -6.26
CA GLY A 14 42.29 -35.43 -6.31
C GLY A 14 42.65 -34.17 -7.15
N ASP A 15 43.74 -33.46 -6.80
CA ASP A 15 44.42 -32.32 -7.50
C ASP A 15 43.77 -30.91 -7.48
N GLY A 16 44.45 -29.75 -7.38
CA GLY A 16 45.89 -29.40 -7.26
C GLY A 16 46.22 -27.99 -7.85
N GLY A 17 46.97 -27.16 -7.09
CA GLY A 17 47.88 -26.07 -7.55
C GLY A 17 47.28 -24.67 -7.88
N GLY A 18 47.90 -23.51 -7.59
CA GLY A 18 49.20 -23.16 -6.98
C GLY A 18 49.49 -21.64 -7.02
N ALA A 19 50.73 -21.28 -6.61
CA ALA A 19 51.42 -19.96 -6.60
C ALA A 19 51.09 -18.99 -5.43
N GLY A 20 52.00 -18.26 -4.78
CA GLY A 20 53.46 -18.10 -4.87
C GLY A 20 53.91 -16.73 -4.31
N GLY A 21 54.95 -16.69 -3.47
CA GLY A 21 55.71 -15.48 -3.05
C GLY A 21 55.62 -15.18 -1.53
N GLY A 22 56.68 -14.96 -0.73
CA GLY A 22 58.12 -14.86 -0.96
C GLY A 22 58.67 -13.50 -0.54
N VAL A 23 59.16 -13.33 0.69
CA VAL A 23 60.25 -12.40 1.04
C VAL A 23 61.07 -12.90 2.26
N ASP A 24 62.37 -13.03 2.04
CA ASP A 24 63.46 -13.33 2.99
C ASP A 24 64.00 -12.06 3.68
N ALA A 25 64.45 -12.18 4.93
CA ALA A 25 65.68 -11.52 5.41
C ALA A 25 66.17 -12.04 6.79
N SER A 26 67.18 -12.93 6.77
CA SER A 26 68.48 -12.90 7.52
C SER A 26 68.58 -12.29 8.93
N GLY A 27 69.25 -12.83 9.95
CA GLY A 27 70.26 -13.89 10.18
C GLY A 27 70.62 -13.86 11.71
N ALA A 28 71.46 -14.68 12.36
CA ALA A 28 72.60 -15.50 11.99
C ALA A 28 73.07 -16.39 13.18
N GLY A 29 73.77 -17.49 12.88
CA GLY A 29 74.78 -18.16 13.74
C GLY A 29 74.28 -19.32 14.62
N GLY A 30 74.89 -20.51 14.72
CA GLY A 30 76.11 -21.07 14.16
C GLY A 30 76.42 -22.40 14.87
N GLU A 31 76.59 -23.46 14.07
CA GLU A 31 77.45 -24.65 14.23
C GLU A 31 77.37 -25.62 15.45
N ALA A 32 77.02 -26.87 15.09
CA ALA A 32 77.72 -28.14 15.40
C ALA A 32 77.29 -29.04 16.58
N GLY A 33 76.84 -30.26 16.24
CA GLY A 33 77.43 -31.48 16.80
C GLY A 33 76.55 -32.45 17.61
N ALA A 34 75.95 -33.42 16.90
CA ALA A 34 75.81 -34.85 17.25
C ALA A 34 75.29 -35.31 18.66
N GLY A 35 74.19 -36.07 18.65
CA GLY A 35 73.90 -37.12 19.64
C GLY A 35 72.44 -37.18 20.06
N GLY A 36 71.74 -38.25 19.67
CA GLY A 36 70.33 -38.45 20.01
C GLY A 36 70.08 -38.60 21.51
N GLY A 37 68.92 -38.11 21.92
CA GLY A 37 68.24 -38.41 23.18
C GLY A 37 66.82 -37.91 23.01
N VAL A 38 65.88 -38.83 22.74
CA VAL A 38 64.46 -38.53 22.89
C VAL A 38 64.27 -38.30 24.39
N VAL A 39 63.80 -37.11 24.79
CA VAL A 39 63.34 -36.92 26.16
C VAL A 39 62.02 -37.66 26.23
N LEU A 40 62.01 -38.80 26.92
CA LEU A 40 60.80 -39.56 27.16
C LEU A 40 60.10 -38.93 28.36
N THR A 41 58.80 -38.62 28.23
CA THR A 41 57.95 -38.09 29.32
C THR A 41 57.63 -39.21 30.31
N ALA A 42 57.00 -38.88 31.45
CA ALA A 42 56.70 -39.88 32.49
C ALA A 42 55.95 -41.08 31.87
N CYS A 43 54.85 -40.80 31.16
CA CYS A 43 54.03 -41.77 30.42
C CYS A 43 54.67 -42.42 29.17
N GLY A 44 55.99 -42.35 29.01
CA GLY A 44 56.69 -42.95 27.88
C GLY A 44 58.17 -43.30 28.13
N ASN A 45 58.65 -43.23 29.37
CA ASN A 45 60.05 -43.46 29.72
C ASN A 45 60.34 -44.89 30.25
N GLY A 46 59.31 -45.71 30.43
CA GLY A 46 59.40 -47.09 30.92
C GLY A 46 59.68 -47.21 32.42
N ALA A 47 59.42 -46.15 33.18
CA ALA A 47 59.43 -46.13 34.64
C ALA A 47 58.00 -46.03 35.18
N ASP A 48 57.87 -46.34 36.46
CA ASP A 48 56.68 -46.14 37.30
C ASP A 48 57.05 -44.89 38.11
N ASP A 49 56.70 -43.71 37.59
CA ASP A 49 57.19 -42.44 38.13
C ASP A 49 56.38 -41.97 39.36
N ASP A 50 55.16 -42.47 39.56
CA ASP A 50 54.30 -42.17 40.71
C ASP A 50 54.32 -43.26 41.82
N GLY A 51 54.76 -44.47 41.49
CA GLY A 51 55.04 -45.58 42.41
C GLY A 51 53.87 -46.51 42.70
N ASP A 52 52.82 -46.50 41.89
CA ASP A 52 51.61 -47.32 42.06
C ASP A 52 51.77 -48.77 41.55
N GLY A 53 52.79 -49.02 40.73
CA GLY A 53 53.16 -50.31 40.15
C GLY A 53 52.75 -50.53 38.69
N LEU A 54 52.15 -49.54 38.03
CA LEU A 54 51.86 -49.49 36.61
C LEU A 54 52.91 -48.58 35.91
N ILE A 55 53.03 -48.67 34.58
CA ILE A 55 54.08 -47.96 33.82
C ILE A 55 53.54 -47.46 32.48
N ASP A 56 53.92 -46.24 32.09
CA ASP A 56 53.60 -45.64 30.80
C ASP A 56 52.09 -45.71 30.45
N LEU A 57 51.74 -45.99 29.19
CA LEU A 57 50.34 -46.13 28.74
C LEU A 57 49.53 -47.29 29.38
N ASP A 58 50.17 -48.15 30.16
CA ASP A 58 49.45 -49.17 30.93
C ASP A 58 49.03 -48.61 32.31
N ASP A 59 49.43 -47.38 32.64
CA ASP A 59 49.07 -46.60 33.83
C ASP A 59 47.79 -45.75 33.59
N PRO A 60 46.77 -45.80 34.46
CA PRO A 60 45.54 -45.01 34.32
C PRO A 60 45.74 -43.50 34.47
N GLY A 61 46.82 -43.07 35.15
CA GLY A 61 47.24 -41.67 35.23
C GLY A 61 47.71 -41.12 33.89
N CYS A 62 48.01 -41.98 32.90
CA CYS A 62 48.50 -41.57 31.59
C CYS A 62 47.40 -41.40 30.54
N SER A 63 47.08 -40.15 30.20
CA SER A 63 46.15 -39.84 29.11
C SER A 63 46.76 -40.07 27.71
N GLY A 64 48.10 -40.12 27.62
CA GLY A 64 48.80 -40.38 26.37
C GLY A 64 50.32 -40.44 26.48
N ARG A 65 51.01 -40.80 25.40
CA ARG A 65 52.45 -41.12 25.38
C ARG A 65 53.38 -39.91 25.47
N ALA A 66 52.81 -38.71 25.42
CA ALA A 66 53.50 -37.43 25.56
C ALA A 66 53.08 -36.72 26.86
N ASP A 67 52.21 -37.35 27.65
CA ASP A 67 51.80 -36.91 28.97
C ASP A 67 53.00 -37.05 29.93
N ASP A 68 53.18 -36.06 30.80
CA ASP A 68 54.30 -35.97 31.74
C ASP A 68 53.88 -36.12 33.21
N ASP A 69 52.62 -36.47 33.45
CA ASP A 69 52.05 -36.79 34.77
C ASP A 69 51.45 -38.20 34.74
N GLU A 70 51.87 -39.06 35.68
CA GLU A 70 51.34 -40.44 35.85
C GLU A 70 50.45 -40.54 37.10
N THR A 71 50.03 -39.43 37.71
CA THR A 71 49.31 -39.50 38.99
C THR A 71 47.83 -39.89 38.83
N ASP A 72 47.44 -41.03 39.39
CA ASP A 72 46.03 -41.47 39.44
C ASP A 72 45.12 -40.47 40.17
N ILE A 73 43.97 -40.13 39.56
CA ILE A 73 42.90 -39.39 40.23
C ILE A 73 42.12 -40.38 41.12
N PRO A 74 42.01 -40.15 42.45
CA PRO A 74 41.28 -41.05 43.33
C PRO A 74 39.77 -41.05 43.00
N PRO A 75 39.06 -42.18 43.19
CA PRO A 75 37.62 -42.25 42.97
C PRO A 75 36.87 -41.30 43.92
N THR A 76 35.81 -40.69 43.41
CA THR A 76 34.97 -39.73 44.14
C THR A 76 34.09 -40.45 45.16
N GLN A 77 33.57 -39.74 46.16
CA GLN A 77 32.74 -40.35 47.23
C GLN A 77 31.54 -41.13 46.70
N CYS A 78 31.01 -40.78 45.52
CA CYS A 78 29.91 -41.51 44.87
C CYS A 78 30.33 -42.72 44.01
N ALA A 79 31.60 -43.10 44.02
CA ALA A 79 32.15 -44.21 43.26
C ALA A 79 33.31 -44.96 43.96
N ASP A 80 33.57 -44.69 45.25
CA ASP A 80 34.70 -45.27 46.00
C ASP A 80 34.38 -46.58 46.73
N GLY A 81 33.11 -47.02 46.71
CA GLY A 81 32.64 -48.28 47.28
C GLY A 81 32.43 -48.21 48.80
N ILE A 82 32.38 -47.02 49.38
CA ILE A 82 32.25 -46.77 50.81
C ILE A 82 30.99 -45.94 51.07
N ASP A 83 30.24 -46.31 52.11
CA ASP A 83 29.10 -45.53 52.64
C ASP A 83 29.68 -44.36 53.46
N ASN A 84 29.85 -43.19 52.84
CA ASN A 84 30.58 -42.07 53.45
C ASN A 84 29.74 -41.27 54.47
N ASP A 85 28.40 -41.37 54.44
CA ASP A 85 27.49 -40.70 55.39
C ASP A 85 26.89 -41.65 56.47
N GLY A 86 27.01 -42.96 56.26
CA GLY A 86 26.65 -44.02 57.20
C GLY A 86 25.16 -44.38 57.18
N ASP A 87 24.42 -44.05 56.12
CA ASP A 87 22.98 -44.33 56.01
C ASP A 87 22.68 -45.79 55.56
N GLY A 88 23.71 -46.51 55.11
CA GLY A 88 23.66 -47.91 54.68
C GLY A 88 23.51 -48.12 53.17
N LYS A 89 23.49 -47.05 52.38
CA LYS A 89 23.60 -47.04 50.92
C LYS A 89 25.03 -46.65 50.53
N ILE A 90 25.42 -46.98 49.30
CA ILE A 90 26.83 -46.87 48.84
C ILE A 90 26.79 -46.44 47.37
N ASP A 91 27.60 -45.45 47.03
CA ASP A 91 27.83 -44.98 45.64
C ASP A 91 26.51 -44.63 44.94
N ARG A 92 26.33 -45.03 43.67
CA ARG A 92 25.10 -44.85 42.88
C ARG A 92 23.83 -45.48 43.46
N GLN A 93 23.92 -46.23 44.55
CA GLN A 93 22.73 -46.72 45.27
C GLN A 93 22.30 -45.74 46.37
N ASP A 94 23.12 -44.73 46.64
CA ASP A 94 22.85 -43.59 47.51
C ASP A 94 22.14 -42.46 46.74
N PRO A 95 20.93 -42.03 47.16
CA PRO A 95 20.21 -40.88 46.60
C PRO A 95 20.92 -39.54 46.76
N ALA A 96 21.85 -39.39 47.70
CA ALA A 96 22.69 -38.20 47.81
C ALA A 96 23.65 -38.08 46.60
N CYS A 97 23.95 -39.20 45.93
CA CYS A 97 24.76 -39.24 44.72
C CYS A 97 23.94 -38.92 43.46
N THR A 98 23.85 -37.62 43.16
CA THR A 98 23.13 -37.09 41.99
C THR A 98 23.81 -37.38 40.65
N THR A 99 25.14 -37.59 40.66
CA THR A 99 25.94 -37.94 39.47
C THR A 99 27.01 -38.98 39.80
N ASP A 100 27.41 -39.74 38.78
CA ASP A 100 28.34 -40.86 38.90
C ASP A 100 29.77 -40.45 39.29
N ASP A 101 30.13 -39.18 39.07
CA ASP A 101 31.43 -38.57 39.40
C ASP A 101 31.30 -37.55 40.55
N GLY A 102 30.20 -37.61 41.30
CA GLY A 102 29.93 -36.71 42.43
C GLY A 102 30.84 -37.00 43.64
N ASP A 103 31.25 -35.94 44.33
CA ASP A 103 32.16 -36.00 45.48
C ASP A 103 31.47 -35.71 46.83
N ASP A 104 30.14 -35.71 46.84
CA ASP A 104 29.31 -35.41 48.02
C ASP A 104 28.21 -36.46 48.19
N GLU A 105 28.33 -37.26 49.25
CA GLU A 105 27.35 -38.27 49.68
C GLU A 105 26.72 -37.86 51.03
N SER A 106 26.89 -36.60 51.48
CA SER A 106 26.77 -36.24 52.90
C SER A 106 25.35 -36.14 53.47
N ALA A 107 24.28 -36.19 52.66
CA ALA A 107 22.89 -36.15 53.13
C ALA A 107 21.85 -36.53 52.06
N ASP A 108 20.99 -37.52 52.38
CA ASP A 108 19.72 -37.77 51.69
C ASP A 108 18.85 -36.47 51.65
N PRO A 109 18.25 -36.09 50.51
CA PRO A 109 17.32 -34.96 50.45
C PRO A 109 16.07 -35.24 51.34
N PRO A 110 15.53 -34.21 52.02
CA PRO A 110 14.34 -34.38 52.85
C PRO A 110 13.14 -34.87 52.01
N PRO A 111 12.17 -35.58 52.63
CA PRO A 111 10.97 -36.01 51.93
C PRO A 111 10.26 -34.79 51.31
N PRO A 112 9.73 -34.92 50.08
CA PRO A 112 8.98 -33.87 49.40
C PRO A 112 7.82 -33.37 50.27
N GLN A 113 7.46 -32.08 50.17
CA GLN A 113 6.41 -31.46 50.99
C GLN A 113 5.13 -32.32 50.93
N CYS A 114 4.70 -32.72 49.74
CA CYS A 114 3.55 -33.61 49.45
C CYS A 114 3.60 -35.05 50.01
N ALA A 115 4.58 -35.39 50.85
CA ALA A 115 4.73 -36.68 51.49
C ALA A 115 5.42 -36.63 52.87
N ASN A 116 5.57 -35.46 53.48
CA ASN A 116 6.30 -35.30 54.74
C ASN A 116 5.40 -35.30 55.99
N GLY A 117 4.07 -35.30 55.82
CA GLY A 117 3.07 -35.39 56.88
C GLY A 117 2.78 -34.07 57.60
N LEU A 118 3.13 -32.93 57.00
CA LEU A 118 2.86 -31.58 57.46
C LEU A 118 1.91 -30.88 56.48
N ASP A 119 1.37 -29.73 56.91
CA ASP A 119 0.58 -28.80 56.11
C ASP A 119 1.55 -27.64 55.87
N ASP A 120 2.36 -27.74 54.82
CA ASP A 120 3.51 -26.85 54.62
C ASP A 120 3.12 -25.48 54.05
N ASP A 121 1.96 -25.37 53.38
CA ASP A 121 1.42 -24.12 52.82
C ASP A 121 0.34 -23.44 53.71
N GLY A 122 -0.22 -24.19 54.68
CA GLY A 122 -1.11 -23.67 55.71
C GLY A 122 -2.58 -23.58 55.32
N ASP A 123 -3.00 -24.20 54.22
CA ASP A 123 -4.38 -24.18 53.72
C ASP A 123 -5.31 -25.14 54.50
N GLY A 124 -4.72 -26.06 55.28
CA GLY A 124 -5.41 -27.04 56.12
C GLY A 124 -5.53 -28.45 55.52
N ALA A 125 -5.03 -28.68 54.32
CA ALA A 125 -4.80 -29.98 53.71
C ALA A 125 -3.33 -30.42 53.92
N ILE A 126 -3.04 -31.70 53.65
CA ILE A 126 -1.77 -32.36 54.04
C ILE A 126 -1.45 -33.44 53.00
N ASP A 127 -0.22 -33.47 52.50
CA ASP A 127 0.31 -34.47 51.56
C ASP A 127 -0.59 -34.64 50.31
N LEU A 128 -0.73 -35.86 49.78
CA LEU A 128 -1.66 -36.20 48.69
C LEU A 128 -3.16 -35.89 48.92
N ALA A 129 -3.55 -35.43 50.11
CA ALA A 129 -4.91 -34.92 50.34
C ALA A 129 -5.02 -33.41 50.06
N ASP A 130 -3.88 -32.76 49.91
CA ASP A 130 -3.68 -31.39 49.49
C ASP A 130 -3.94 -31.21 47.99
N PRO A 131 -4.78 -30.25 47.56
CA PRO A 131 -5.02 -29.97 46.16
C PRO A 131 -3.76 -29.49 45.40
N GLY A 132 -2.78 -28.92 46.11
CA GLY A 132 -1.49 -28.47 45.57
C GLY A 132 -0.57 -29.65 45.20
N CYS A 133 -0.88 -30.84 45.73
CA CYS A 133 -0.11 -32.06 45.46
C CYS A 133 -0.65 -32.88 44.28
N ALA A 134 0.02 -32.79 43.14
CA ALA A 134 -0.25 -33.69 42.02
C ALA A 134 0.24 -35.14 42.29
N SER A 135 1.30 -35.31 43.11
CA SER A 135 1.83 -36.62 43.47
C SER A 135 2.66 -36.61 44.77
N SER A 136 2.98 -37.79 45.33
CA SER A 136 3.80 -37.89 46.56
C SER A 136 5.30 -37.70 46.33
N GLN A 137 5.70 -37.34 45.10
CA GLN A 137 7.07 -36.92 44.79
C GLN A 137 7.15 -35.42 44.55
N ASP A 138 6.01 -34.73 44.61
CA ASP A 138 5.94 -33.31 44.39
C ASP A 138 6.55 -32.57 45.59
N VAL A 139 7.40 -31.59 45.32
CA VAL A 139 8.26 -30.96 46.32
C VAL A 139 7.66 -29.69 46.90
N ASP A 140 6.49 -29.31 46.42
CA ASP A 140 5.77 -28.09 46.78
C ASP A 140 4.29 -28.43 47.00
N GLU A 141 3.77 -28.06 48.18
CA GLU A 141 2.35 -28.22 48.56
C GLU A 141 1.52 -26.98 48.23
N SER A 142 2.13 -25.91 47.71
CA SER A 142 1.43 -24.63 47.51
C SER A 142 0.31 -24.71 46.47
N ASP A 143 -0.91 -24.43 46.90
CA ASP A 143 -2.09 -24.24 46.06
C ASP A 143 -1.97 -22.94 45.23
N ASP A 144 -1.10 -22.90 44.22
CA ASP A 144 -0.95 -21.66 43.44
C ASP A 144 -2.00 -21.56 42.30
N PRO A 145 -2.58 -20.36 42.07
CA PRO A 145 -2.08 -19.08 42.58
C PRO A 145 -2.76 -18.58 43.87
N VAL A 146 -1.95 -18.18 44.85
CA VAL A 146 -2.34 -17.09 45.76
C VAL A 146 -2.70 -15.90 44.89
N LEU A 147 -3.91 -15.37 45.04
CA LEU A 147 -4.33 -14.21 44.26
C LEU A 147 -3.41 -13.02 44.61
N PRO A 148 -2.75 -12.40 43.62
CA PRO A 148 -1.95 -11.19 43.80
C PRO A 148 -2.72 -10.11 44.56
N ALA A 149 -2.02 -9.25 45.31
CA ALA A 149 -2.62 -8.21 46.14
C ALA A 149 -3.72 -7.47 45.37
N CYS A 150 -3.39 -7.05 44.14
CA CYS A 150 -4.27 -6.36 43.19
C CYS A 150 -5.44 -7.16 42.59
N SER A 151 -5.73 -8.36 43.10
CA SER A 151 -6.86 -9.21 42.66
C SER A 151 -7.45 -10.10 43.75
N ASN A 152 -7.07 -9.89 45.01
CA ASN A 152 -7.42 -10.77 46.12
C ASN A 152 -8.70 -10.35 46.87
N GLY A 153 -9.30 -9.20 46.54
CA GLY A 153 -10.53 -8.72 47.15
C GLY A 153 -10.35 -7.92 48.43
N VAL A 154 -9.12 -7.51 48.75
CA VAL A 154 -8.74 -6.87 50.01
C VAL A 154 -7.83 -5.67 49.73
N ASP A 155 -8.23 -4.51 50.24
CA ASP A 155 -7.40 -3.31 50.38
C ASP A 155 -6.17 -3.62 51.25
N ASP A 156 -5.05 -4.01 50.63
CA ASP A 156 -3.83 -4.46 51.28
C ASP A 156 -2.91 -3.29 51.70
N ASP A 157 -3.15 -2.08 51.19
CA ASP A 157 -2.41 -0.86 51.53
C ASP A 157 -3.17 0.16 52.43
N ASP A 158 -4.44 -0.14 52.76
CA ASP A 158 -5.38 0.63 53.59
C ASP A 158 -5.75 2.04 53.02
N ASP A 159 -5.63 2.28 51.71
CA ASP A 159 -5.94 3.58 51.09
C ASP A 159 -7.45 3.77 50.75
N GLY A 160 -8.22 2.68 50.79
CA GLY A 160 -9.66 2.64 50.57
C GLY A 160 -10.09 2.21 49.17
N LEU A 161 -9.13 1.96 48.28
CA LEU A 161 -9.26 1.23 47.01
C LEU A 161 -8.88 -0.25 47.28
N ILE A 162 -9.34 -1.20 46.46
CA ILE A 162 -9.39 -2.62 46.88
C ILE A 162 -8.61 -3.56 45.96
N ASP A 163 -8.61 -3.33 44.65
CA ASP A 163 -7.95 -4.18 43.66
C ASP A 163 -7.95 -3.45 42.30
N PHE A 164 -7.20 -3.95 41.33
CA PHE A 164 -7.34 -3.62 39.91
C PHE A 164 -8.78 -3.86 39.42
N PRO A 165 -9.39 -3.00 38.57
CA PRO A 165 -8.82 -1.82 37.89
C PRO A 165 -9.06 -0.50 38.63
N ALA A 166 -9.54 -0.55 39.87
CA ALA A 166 -9.97 0.64 40.62
C ALA A 166 -8.87 1.22 41.51
N ASP A 167 -7.78 0.50 41.70
CA ASP A 167 -6.65 0.86 42.54
C ASP A 167 -5.44 1.36 41.70
N PRO A 168 -5.03 2.64 41.81
CA PRO A 168 -3.85 3.20 41.13
C PRO A 168 -2.51 2.63 41.60
N GLY A 169 -2.47 1.97 42.76
CA GLY A 169 -1.31 1.23 43.23
C GLY A 169 -1.09 -0.09 42.47
N CYS A 170 -2.05 -0.49 41.64
CA CYS A 170 -2.06 -1.75 40.90
C CYS A 170 -1.92 -1.54 39.39
N GLY A 171 -0.74 -1.80 38.82
CA GLY A 171 -0.54 -1.74 37.36
C GLY A 171 -1.30 -2.83 36.58
N SER A 172 -1.60 -3.95 37.23
CA SER A 172 -2.40 -5.04 36.67
C SER A 172 -3.09 -5.89 37.75
N GLN A 173 -4.06 -6.72 37.34
CA GLN A 173 -4.67 -7.73 38.21
C GLN A 173 -3.69 -8.85 38.66
N PHE A 174 -2.45 -8.86 38.19
CA PHE A 174 -1.45 -9.86 38.53
C PHE A 174 -0.36 -9.34 39.49
N ASP A 175 -0.43 -8.05 39.86
CA ASP A 175 0.60 -7.40 40.66
C ASP A 175 0.42 -7.71 42.16
N ASP A 176 1.53 -7.88 42.86
CA ASP A 176 1.58 -8.31 44.27
C ASP A 176 1.80 -7.17 45.28
N ASP A 177 1.82 -5.92 44.81
CA ASP A 177 1.90 -4.71 45.64
C ASP A 177 0.85 -3.68 45.17
N GLU A 178 0.00 -3.23 46.10
CA GLU A 178 -0.99 -2.16 45.88
C GLU A 178 -0.47 -0.80 46.36
N ARG A 179 0.81 -0.70 46.75
CA ARG A 179 1.34 0.56 47.27
C ARG A 179 1.57 1.55 46.15
N ASN A 180 1.04 2.74 46.39
CA ASN A 180 1.34 3.95 45.63
C ASN A 180 2.81 4.40 45.83
N ASP A 181 3.76 3.67 45.23
CA ASP A 181 5.20 3.94 45.32
C ASP A 181 5.58 5.30 44.69
N ASN A 182 4.68 5.86 43.86
CA ASN A 182 4.74 7.22 43.35
C ASN A 182 3.76 8.13 44.11
N ALA A 183 4.24 8.77 45.18
CA ALA A 183 3.65 10.02 45.64
C ALA A 183 3.69 11.06 44.49
N PRO A 184 2.71 11.98 44.37
CA PRO A 184 2.25 12.57 43.11
C PRO A 184 3.35 13.05 42.15
N PRO A 185 3.13 12.87 40.84
CA PRO A 185 1.80 12.82 40.19
C PRO A 185 1.14 11.43 40.16
N LEU A 186 -0.19 11.40 40.33
CA LEU A 186 -1.03 10.23 40.08
C LEU A 186 -1.12 9.98 38.56
N PRO A 187 -1.36 8.74 38.10
CA PRO A 187 -1.66 8.43 36.68
C PRO A 187 -2.77 9.35 36.13
N GLN A 188 -2.71 9.72 34.85
CA GLN A 188 -3.71 10.63 34.24
C GLN A 188 -5.14 10.11 34.46
N CYS A 189 -5.34 8.81 34.32
CA CYS A 189 -6.61 8.13 34.59
C CYS A 189 -7.07 8.05 36.06
N SER A 190 -6.38 8.73 36.98
CA SER A 190 -6.76 8.83 38.41
C SER A 190 -6.35 10.14 39.08
N ASN A 191 -5.93 11.15 38.32
CA ASN A 191 -5.47 12.42 38.88
C ASN A 191 -6.59 13.48 39.00
N GLY A 192 -7.78 13.21 38.45
CA GLY A 192 -8.96 14.06 38.51
C GLY A 192 -8.98 15.23 37.51
N ASN A 193 -8.10 15.23 36.51
CA ASN A 193 -8.10 16.16 35.39
C ASN A 193 -8.57 15.47 34.11
N ASP A 194 -8.84 16.29 33.10
CA ASP A 194 -9.18 15.90 31.72
C ASP A 194 -7.90 16.20 30.95
N ASP A 195 -6.99 15.22 30.91
CA ASP A 195 -5.61 15.41 30.46
C ASP A 195 -5.49 15.38 28.91
N ASP A 196 -6.43 14.77 28.18
CA ASP A 196 -6.56 14.84 26.71
C ASP A 196 -7.55 15.91 26.20
N GLY A 197 -8.42 16.44 27.07
CA GLY A 197 -9.33 17.52 26.72
C GLY A 197 -10.60 17.09 25.99
N ASP A 198 -10.95 15.79 26.02
CA ASP A 198 -12.19 15.24 25.43
C ASP A 198 -13.45 15.62 26.26
N GLY A 199 -13.26 16.09 27.49
CA GLY A 199 -14.31 16.49 28.42
C GLY A 199 -14.74 15.41 29.41
N ARG A 200 -14.06 14.27 29.45
CA ARG A 200 -14.18 13.19 30.43
C ARG A 200 -12.89 13.15 31.26
N VAL A 201 -12.93 12.35 32.33
CA VAL A 201 -11.97 12.43 33.43
C VAL A 201 -11.85 11.06 34.07
N ASP A 202 -10.63 10.61 34.30
CA ASP A 202 -10.24 9.37 34.98
C ASP A 202 -10.93 8.14 34.34
N LEU A 203 -11.28 7.11 35.12
CA LEU A 203 -12.06 5.93 34.69
C LEU A 203 -13.43 6.20 34.00
N ALA A 204 -13.90 7.45 33.95
CA ALA A 204 -15.09 7.80 33.15
C ALA A 204 -14.74 8.12 31.68
N ASP A 205 -13.44 8.27 31.41
CA ASP A 205 -12.82 8.47 30.12
C ASP A 205 -12.66 7.13 29.34
N PRO A 206 -13.07 7.03 28.07
CA PRO A 206 -12.84 5.87 27.22
C PRO A 206 -11.36 5.59 26.92
N GLY A 207 -10.50 6.59 26.98
CA GLY A 207 -9.05 6.50 26.89
C GLY A 207 -8.40 5.86 28.13
N CYS A 208 -9.16 5.67 29.21
CA CYS A 208 -8.69 5.00 30.42
C CYS A 208 -9.14 3.54 30.48
N ALA A 209 -8.19 2.60 30.32
CA ALA A 209 -8.48 1.18 30.52
C ALA A 209 -8.59 0.81 32.02
N SER A 210 -7.88 1.54 32.90
CA SER A 210 -7.89 1.36 34.35
C SER A 210 -7.42 2.62 35.12
N ALA A 211 -7.56 2.63 36.44
CA ALA A 211 -7.12 3.73 37.31
C ALA A 211 -5.58 3.89 37.36
N ALA A 212 -4.86 2.80 37.09
CA ALA A 212 -3.40 2.80 37.03
C ALA A 212 -2.86 3.10 35.62
N ASP A 213 -3.75 3.27 34.65
CA ASP A 213 -3.36 3.63 33.28
C ASP A 213 -2.68 5.01 33.31
N PRO A 214 -1.39 5.10 32.92
CA PRO A 214 -0.65 6.35 33.02
C PRO A 214 -1.21 7.45 32.12
N ARG A 215 -1.96 7.08 31.07
CA ARG A 215 -2.43 8.00 30.04
C ARG A 215 -3.93 7.93 29.85
N GLU A 216 -4.55 9.10 29.79
CA GLU A 216 -5.95 9.29 29.44
C GLU A 216 -5.97 9.72 27.97
N VAL A 217 -5.78 8.78 27.03
CA VAL A 217 -5.84 9.08 25.58
C VAL A 217 -6.64 7.99 24.87
N ASP A 218 -7.56 8.41 24.00
CA ASP A 218 -8.35 7.49 23.19
C ASP A 218 -7.43 6.60 22.31
N PRO A 219 -7.68 5.28 22.19
CA PRO A 219 -6.82 4.34 21.47
C PRO A 219 -6.73 4.54 19.95
N GLU A 220 -7.30 5.64 19.42
CA GLU A 220 -7.18 6.05 18.02
C GLU A 220 -6.10 7.14 17.80
N GLU A 221 -5.48 7.70 18.85
CA GLU A 221 -4.35 8.63 18.74
C GLU A 221 -3.02 7.94 19.17
N SER A 222 -2.02 7.96 18.28
CA SER A 222 -0.69 7.38 18.55
C SER A 222 0.18 8.36 19.35
N PRO A 223 1.11 7.91 20.22
CA PRO A 223 2.01 8.79 20.97
C PRO A 223 2.81 9.65 20.00
N VAL A 224 3.12 10.91 20.38
CA VAL A 224 3.82 11.84 19.49
C VAL A 224 5.15 11.26 19.00
N CYS A 225 5.93 10.62 19.89
CA CYS A 225 7.20 9.96 19.56
C CYS A 225 7.09 8.64 18.74
N PHE A 226 5.91 8.30 18.22
CA PHE A 226 5.68 7.17 17.31
C PHE A 226 4.55 7.41 16.29
N ASN A 227 4.22 8.66 15.97
CA ASN A 227 3.08 8.97 15.09
C ASN A 227 3.48 9.31 13.64
N ASN A 228 4.78 9.25 13.31
CA ASN A 228 5.37 9.62 12.01
C ASN A 228 5.16 11.09 11.61
N LEU A 229 5.01 11.99 12.58
CA LEU A 229 4.90 13.42 12.38
C LEU A 229 6.01 14.13 13.17
N ASP A 230 6.68 15.08 12.55
CA ASP A 230 7.59 16.01 13.23
C ASP A 230 6.73 17.02 14.02
N ASP A 231 6.31 16.67 15.23
CA ASP A 231 5.37 17.47 16.04
C ASP A 231 6.03 18.71 16.65
N ASP A 232 7.37 18.75 16.72
CA ASP A 232 8.14 19.83 17.32
C ASP A 232 8.82 20.77 16.28
N GLY A 233 8.88 20.34 15.02
CA GLY A 233 9.30 21.09 13.85
C GLY A 233 10.81 21.19 13.66
N ASP A 234 11.59 20.27 14.24
CA ASP A 234 13.06 20.28 14.17
C ASP A 234 13.63 19.51 12.95
N GLY A 235 12.78 18.80 12.22
CA GLY A 235 13.11 18.02 11.03
C GLY A 235 13.48 16.56 11.31
N ILE A 236 13.36 16.11 12.55
CA ILE A 236 13.43 14.72 13.00
C ILE A 236 12.01 14.33 13.45
N VAL A 237 11.62 13.07 13.22
CA VAL A 237 10.19 12.72 13.16
C VAL A 237 9.72 11.83 14.31
N ASP A 238 10.56 10.97 14.87
CA ASP A 238 10.14 10.00 15.90
C ASP A 238 11.36 9.34 16.58
N PHE A 239 11.11 8.64 17.69
CA PHE A 239 12.05 7.67 18.25
C PHE A 239 12.43 6.58 17.20
N PRO A 240 13.69 6.11 17.12
CA PRO A 240 14.82 6.33 18.05
C PRO A 240 15.74 7.51 17.68
N TRP A 241 15.44 8.24 16.61
CA TRP A 241 16.33 9.25 16.05
C TRP A 241 16.08 10.65 16.60
N ASP A 242 14.90 10.88 17.15
CA ASP A 242 14.49 12.14 17.75
C ASP A 242 15.13 12.38 19.14
N PRO A 243 15.89 13.47 19.37
CA PRO A 243 16.51 13.80 20.66
C PRO A 243 15.51 14.28 21.75
N GLY A 244 14.33 14.74 21.35
CA GLY A 244 13.20 15.05 22.20
C GLY A 244 12.50 13.80 22.74
N CYS A 245 12.63 12.67 22.05
CA CYS A 245 12.01 11.39 22.42
C CYS A 245 12.96 10.43 23.15
N SER A 246 12.71 10.20 24.44
CA SER A 246 13.46 9.19 25.20
C SER A 246 12.95 7.76 24.98
N ALA A 247 11.70 7.60 24.54
CA ALA A 247 11.10 6.34 24.12
C ALA A 247 9.94 6.58 23.13
N ALA A 248 9.62 5.57 22.30
CA ALA A 248 8.47 5.59 21.37
C ALA A 248 7.09 5.80 22.04
N GLY A 249 7.01 5.69 23.36
CA GLY A 249 5.77 5.91 24.12
C GLY A 249 5.63 7.33 24.69
N ASP A 250 6.59 8.21 24.48
CA ASP A 250 6.60 9.55 25.06
C ASP A 250 5.57 10.48 24.41
N ASP A 251 4.91 11.30 25.24
CA ASP A 251 3.85 12.23 24.82
C ASP A 251 4.41 13.64 24.48
N SER A 252 5.73 13.79 24.37
CA SER A 252 6.37 15.05 23.96
C SER A 252 7.69 14.81 23.24
N GLU A 253 7.82 15.41 22.06
CA GLU A 253 9.05 15.42 21.25
C GLU A 253 9.87 16.70 21.47
N LEU A 254 9.59 17.49 22.51
CA LEU A 254 10.25 18.78 22.68
C LEU A 254 11.67 18.62 23.25
N ASP A 255 12.65 19.10 22.48
CA ASP A 255 14.03 19.24 22.89
C ASP A 255 14.22 19.95 24.26
N ASP A 256 15.01 19.36 25.16
CA ASP A 256 15.50 20.03 26.39
C ASP A 256 16.96 20.50 26.24
N PRO A 257 17.20 21.73 25.73
CA PRO A 257 18.55 22.24 25.50
C PRO A 257 19.34 22.52 26.80
N MET A 258 18.74 22.38 27.99
CA MET A 258 19.47 22.51 29.27
C MET A 258 20.01 21.18 29.80
N ARG A 259 19.53 20.06 29.28
CA ARG A 259 19.98 18.71 29.67
C ARG A 259 19.91 17.79 28.43
N PRO A 260 20.96 17.81 27.58
CA PRO A 260 21.02 16.90 26.44
C PRO A 260 20.98 15.44 26.92
N PRO A 261 20.37 14.54 26.14
CA PRO A 261 20.37 13.09 26.38
C PRO A 261 21.77 12.53 26.61
N ALA A 262 21.91 11.44 27.37
CA ALA A 262 23.21 10.78 27.54
C ALA A 262 23.64 10.17 26.20
N CYS A 263 22.71 9.48 25.55
CA CYS A 263 22.88 8.71 24.32
C CYS A 263 22.88 9.52 23.01
N GLY A 264 22.93 10.85 23.11
CA GLY A 264 22.91 11.76 21.96
C GLY A 264 23.81 12.99 22.13
N ASN A 265 24.79 12.96 23.03
CA ASN A 265 25.60 14.13 23.37
C ASN A 265 27.08 14.08 22.96
N GLY A 266 27.54 12.95 22.41
CA GLY A 266 28.92 12.77 21.93
C GLY A 266 29.90 12.33 23.01
N LEU A 267 29.44 11.89 24.18
CA LEU A 267 30.27 11.55 25.34
C LEU A 267 29.87 10.19 25.90
N ASP A 268 30.88 9.33 26.06
CA ASP A 268 30.90 8.15 26.95
C ASP A 268 30.68 8.57 28.41
N ASP A 269 29.40 8.68 28.82
CA ASP A 269 28.97 9.13 30.14
C ASP A 269 29.05 8.00 31.19
N ASP A 270 29.02 6.74 30.77
CA ASP A 270 29.05 5.55 31.62
C ASP A 270 30.49 4.96 31.82
N GLY A 271 31.40 5.24 30.88
CA GLY A 271 32.82 4.92 30.91
C GLY A 271 33.22 3.56 30.34
N ASP A 272 32.37 2.90 29.57
CA ASP A 272 32.60 1.58 28.98
C ASP A 272 33.46 1.62 27.69
N GLY A 273 33.54 2.79 27.06
CA GLY A 273 34.30 3.07 25.84
C GLY A 273 33.49 3.10 24.53
N LEU A 274 32.18 2.89 24.62
CA LEU A 274 31.13 3.28 23.68
C LEU A 274 30.56 4.63 24.16
N ALA A 275 29.78 5.34 23.33
CA ALA A 275 29.60 6.77 23.58
C ALA A 275 28.27 7.41 23.20
N ASP A 276 27.43 6.76 22.41
CA ASP A 276 26.07 7.20 22.05
C ASP A 276 25.37 6.09 21.25
N TYR A 277 24.06 6.24 21.03
CA TYR A 277 23.32 5.46 20.03
C TYR A 277 23.85 5.72 18.60
N PRO A 278 23.89 4.73 17.69
CA PRO A 278 23.45 3.32 17.83
C PRO A 278 24.53 2.34 18.32
N GLU A 279 25.76 2.79 18.55
CA GLU A 279 26.88 1.92 18.89
C GLU A 279 26.93 1.47 20.35
N ASP A 280 26.19 2.15 21.24
CA ASP A 280 26.19 1.89 22.68
C ASP A 280 25.04 0.94 23.13
N PRO A 281 25.31 -0.18 23.82
CA PRO A 281 24.30 -1.12 24.32
C PRO A 281 23.43 -0.58 25.45
N GLY A 282 23.88 0.46 26.14
CA GLY A 282 23.13 1.17 27.16
C GLY A 282 22.06 2.11 26.60
N CYS A 283 22.03 2.34 25.28
CA CYS A 283 21.19 3.35 24.65
C CYS A 283 20.03 2.78 23.85
N ALA A 284 18.79 3.04 24.28
CA ALA A 284 17.60 2.66 23.50
C ALA A 284 17.36 3.55 22.26
N GLY A 285 17.84 4.80 22.28
CA GLY A 285 17.72 5.77 21.20
C GLY A 285 18.51 7.06 21.50
N ILE A 286 18.56 8.00 20.55
CA ILE A 286 19.33 9.27 20.67
C ILE A 286 18.81 10.14 21.83
N GLY A 287 17.50 10.11 22.10
CA GLY A 287 16.89 10.85 23.21
C GLY A 287 17.03 10.20 24.60
N ASP A 288 17.66 9.03 24.71
CA ASP A 288 17.81 8.32 25.99
C ASP A 288 18.77 9.05 26.96
N ARG A 289 18.36 9.14 28.21
CA ARG A 289 19.05 9.88 29.28
C ARG A 289 19.92 8.99 30.16
N ASP A 290 19.84 7.69 30.00
CA ASP A 290 20.69 6.72 30.68
C ASP A 290 21.45 5.94 29.62
N GLU A 291 22.78 5.92 29.74
CA GLU A 291 23.70 5.16 28.87
C GLU A 291 24.24 3.94 29.64
N ALA A 292 23.69 3.63 30.82
CA ALA A 292 24.18 2.51 31.61
C ALA A 292 23.77 1.16 30.99
N ASP A 293 24.78 0.34 30.67
CA ASP A 293 24.60 -1.02 30.18
C ASP A 293 23.57 -1.85 31.00
N PRO A 294 22.63 -2.53 30.33
CA PRO A 294 21.71 -3.42 30.99
C PRO A 294 22.47 -4.62 31.62
N PRO A 295 21.95 -5.19 32.75
CA PRO A 295 22.62 -6.28 33.47
C PRO A 295 22.73 -7.59 32.67
N VAL A 296 21.95 -7.71 31.59
CA VAL A 296 22.07 -8.73 30.55
C VAL A 296 22.48 -7.99 29.29
N VAL A 297 23.66 -8.32 28.76
CA VAL A 297 24.17 -7.71 27.52
C VAL A 297 23.20 -8.05 26.38
N PRO A 298 22.76 -7.07 25.58
CA PRO A 298 21.89 -7.30 24.43
C PRO A 298 22.54 -8.25 23.41
N ALA A 299 21.73 -9.01 22.67
CA ALA A 299 22.24 -9.98 21.70
C ALA A 299 23.16 -9.31 20.68
N CYS A 300 22.78 -8.13 20.20
CA CYS A 300 23.53 -7.35 19.22
C CYS A 300 24.86 -6.74 19.71
N SER A 301 25.29 -7.04 20.94
CA SER A 301 26.56 -6.62 21.52
C SER A 301 27.20 -7.69 22.44
N ASP A 302 26.71 -8.92 22.45
CA ASP A 302 27.16 -9.97 23.38
C ASP A 302 28.36 -10.81 22.87
N GLY A 303 28.79 -10.61 21.62
CA GLY A 303 29.91 -11.33 21.03
C GLY A 303 29.56 -12.68 20.40
N LEU A 304 28.27 -13.02 20.30
CA LEU A 304 27.77 -14.31 19.82
C LEU A 304 26.84 -14.14 18.63
N ASP A 305 27.04 -14.97 17.62
CA ASP A 305 26.10 -15.17 16.51
C ASP A 305 24.87 -15.99 17.00
N ASN A 306 23.94 -15.30 17.66
CA ASN A 306 22.72 -15.82 18.29
C ASN A 306 21.65 -16.24 17.28
N ASP A 307 21.67 -15.69 16.07
CA ASP A 307 20.76 -16.07 14.98
C ASP A 307 21.37 -17.05 13.95
N ARG A 308 22.71 -17.19 13.94
CA ARG A 308 23.52 -18.11 13.12
C ARG A 308 23.59 -17.75 11.64
N ASP A 309 23.42 -16.49 11.29
CA ASP A 309 23.57 -16.00 9.91
C ASP A 309 25.05 -15.80 9.50
N GLY A 310 25.98 -15.87 10.48
CA GLY A 310 27.42 -15.74 10.31
C GLY A 310 27.96 -14.32 10.47
N GLN A 311 27.07 -13.36 10.77
CA GLN A 311 27.37 -12.08 11.39
C GLN A 311 27.31 -12.28 12.93
N ILE A 312 27.72 -11.31 13.74
CA ILE A 312 27.94 -11.57 15.19
C ILE A 312 27.33 -10.47 16.06
N ASP A 313 27.64 -9.20 15.81
CA ASP A 313 27.13 -8.07 16.58
C ASP A 313 27.05 -6.83 15.69
N TYR A 314 26.30 -5.82 16.13
CA TYR A 314 26.32 -4.49 15.53
C TYR A 314 27.76 -3.91 15.50
N PRO A 315 28.19 -3.18 14.46
CA PRO A 315 27.50 -2.85 13.20
C PRO A 315 27.76 -3.87 12.08
N ALA A 316 28.47 -4.96 12.39
CA ALA A 316 28.83 -5.97 11.41
C ALA A 316 27.67 -6.92 11.11
N ASP A 317 26.76 -7.06 12.08
CA ASP A 317 25.50 -7.75 12.00
C ASP A 317 24.41 -6.83 11.48
N ARG A 318 23.78 -7.27 10.38
CA ARG A 318 22.73 -6.52 9.68
C ARG A 318 21.33 -6.84 10.18
N GLY A 319 21.19 -7.87 11.01
CA GLY A 319 19.96 -8.15 11.75
C GLY A 319 19.84 -7.34 13.05
N CYS A 320 20.87 -6.54 13.36
CA CYS A 320 20.87 -5.54 14.43
C CYS A 320 20.67 -4.13 13.87
N GLU A 321 19.66 -3.42 14.35
CA GLU A 321 19.45 -2.00 14.05
C GLU A 321 20.32 -1.12 14.96
N SER A 322 20.59 -1.58 16.18
CA SER A 322 21.51 -0.98 17.16
C SER A 322 22.24 -2.01 18.03
N ALA A 323 23.28 -1.58 18.76
CA ALA A 323 23.97 -2.42 19.75
C ALA A 323 23.11 -2.74 21.00
N ALA A 324 22.05 -1.98 21.23
CA ALA A 324 21.10 -2.16 22.34
C ALA A 324 20.00 -3.18 22.04
N ASP A 325 19.90 -3.67 20.80
CA ASP A 325 18.84 -4.58 20.39
C ASP A 325 18.99 -5.95 21.07
N GLY A 326 17.87 -6.41 21.65
CA GLY A 326 17.81 -7.69 22.36
C GLY A 326 17.85 -8.93 21.45
N THR A 327 17.84 -8.77 20.12
CA THR A 327 17.86 -9.88 19.15
C THR A 327 18.58 -9.51 17.86
N GLU A 328 19.41 -10.41 17.34
CA GLU A 328 20.05 -10.29 16.01
C GLU A 328 19.13 -10.70 14.84
N THR A 329 17.91 -11.16 15.09
CA THR A 329 17.06 -11.75 14.03
C THR A 329 16.41 -10.73 13.06
N GLY A 330 16.70 -9.44 13.17
CA GLY A 330 16.08 -8.37 12.38
C GLY A 330 14.55 -8.30 12.48
N SER A 331 13.95 -7.36 11.75
CA SER A 331 12.50 -7.11 11.71
C SER A 331 11.65 -8.31 11.24
N CYS A 332 12.26 -9.34 10.62
CA CYS A 332 11.61 -10.58 10.21
C CYS A 332 11.59 -11.70 11.28
N GLY A 333 12.29 -11.51 12.39
CA GLY A 333 12.42 -12.51 13.45
C GLY A 333 12.97 -13.85 12.94
N ARG A 334 12.59 -14.97 13.58
CA ARG A 334 12.94 -16.32 13.11
C ARG A 334 11.97 -16.89 12.07
N THR A 335 10.95 -16.12 11.70
CA THR A 335 9.84 -16.59 10.86
C THR A 335 10.23 -16.61 9.39
N TYR A 336 10.88 -15.55 8.92
CA TYR A 336 11.36 -15.43 7.55
C TYR A 336 12.87 -15.21 7.52
N ASP A 337 13.54 -15.93 6.64
CA ASP A 337 14.94 -15.67 6.26
C ASP A 337 14.89 -14.68 5.07
N ALA A 338 14.84 -13.38 5.37
CA ALA A 338 14.69 -12.36 4.34
C ALA A 338 15.99 -12.20 3.54
N ILE A 339 15.90 -12.46 2.24
CA ILE A 339 17.06 -12.45 1.36
C ILE A 339 17.30 -11.01 0.91
N GLU A 340 18.37 -10.38 1.40
CA GLU A 340 18.80 -9.06 0.90
C GLU A 340 19.25 -9.14 -0.56
N ILE A 341 18.81 -8.19 -1.39
CA ILE A 341 19.07 -8.19 -2.83
C ILE A 341 19.54 -6.82 -3.33
N ASP A 342 20.51 -6.85 -4.26
CA ASP A 342 20.89 -5.67 -5.04
C ASP A 342 19.83 -5.37 -6.11
N THR A 343 19.43 -4.11 -6.24
CA THR A 343 18.52 -3.66 -7.30
C THR A 343 19.17 -3.73 -8.68
N GLY A 344 18.37 -3.93 -9.73
CA GLY A 344 18.80 -4.02 -11.13
C GLY A 344 19.31 -5.40 -11.58
N ALA A 345 19.34 -6.41 -10.69
CA ALA A 345 19.70 -7.79 -11.03
C ALA A 345 18.49 -8.73 -10.93
N MET A 346 18.30 -9.57 -11.97
CA MET A 346 17.29 -10.63 -11.93
C MET A 346 17.74 -11.77 -11.01
N ILE A 347 16.87 -12.15 -10.08
CA ILE A 347 17.04 -13.26 -9.15
C ILE A 347 16.04 -14.37 -9.50
N ILE A 348 16.41 -15.62 -9.19
CA ILE A 348 15.55 -16.78 -9.41
C ILE A 348 15.19 -17.38 -8.06
N GLY A 349 13.93 -17.26 -7.67
CA GLY A 349 13.36 -17.83 -6.45
C GLY A 349 12.62 -19.15 -6.68
N ASP A 350 12.30 -19.85 -5.59
CA ASP A 350 11.50 -21.08 -5.60
C ASP A 350 10.60 -21.13 -4.36
N LEU A 351 9.31 -20.79 -4.53
CA LEU A 351 8.31 -20.72 -3.46
C LEU A 351 8.10 -22.05 -2.73
N ARG A 352 8.60 -23.18 -3.26
CA ARG A 352 8.57 -24.46 -2.53
C ARG A 352 9.48 -24.48 -1.30
N GLY A 353 10.42 -23.55 -1.22
CA GLY A 353 11.29 -23.35 -0.06
C GLY A 353 10.80 -22.29 0.92
N GLY A 354 9.67 -21.64 0.63
CA GLY A 354 9.11 -20.59 1.47
C GLY A 354 8.43 -21.09 2.75
N VAL A 355 7.95 -20.14 3.53
CA VAL A 355 7.20 -20.33 4.80
C VAL A 355 5.74 -19.98 4.55
N PHE A 356 4.78 -20.46 5.35
CA PHE A 356 3.35 -20.21 5.14
C PHE A 356 2.77 -19.57 6.40
N GLU A 357 2.97 -18.27 6.54
CA GLU A 357 2.66 -17.53 7.77
C GLU A 357 2.02 -16.15 7.47
N ALA A 358 2.24 -15.56 6.28
CA ALA A 358 1.69 -14.26 5.87
C ALA A 358 0.77 -14.34 4.65
N GLU A 359 -0.08 -13.33 4.52
CA GLU A 359 -0.94 -13.07 3.38
C GLU A 359 -0.98 -11.56 3.17
N GLY A 360 -0.91 -11.09 1.92
CA GLY A 360 -1.05 -9.68 1.57
C GLY A 360 -2.52 -9.27 1.42
N SER A 361 -2.81 -7.97 1.41
CA SER A 361 -4.19 -7.45 1.26
C SER A 361 -4.87 -7.88 -0.05
N CYS A 362 -4.09 -8.05 -1.12
CA CYS A 362 -4.52 -8.53 -2.43
C CYS A 362 -4.54 -10.07 -2.54
N GLY A 363 -4.12 -10.81 -1.52
CA GLY A 363 -4.20 -12.28 -1.44
C GLY A 363 -2.86 -12.98 -1.22
N GLY A 364 -2.77 -14.25 -1.65
CA GLY A 364 -1.60 -15.13 -1.43
C GLY A 364 -1.90 -16.39 -0.61
N ARG A 365 -3.03 -16.40 0.11
CA ARG A 365 -3.46 -17.53 0.96
C ARG A 365 -3.29 -18.90 0.29
N GLY A 366 -2.46 -19.76 0.87
CA GLY A 366 -2.37 -21.15 0.41
C GLY A 366 -1.02 -21.60 -0.11
N SER A 367 -0.05 -20.71 -0.32
CA SER A 367 1.29 -21.09 -0.78
C SER A 367 2.35 -20.70 0.24
N PRO A 368 3.56 -21.24 0.14
CA PRO A 368 4.68 -20.72 0.90
C PRO A 368 5.24 -19.46 0.22
N GLU A 369 5.39 -18.39 0.97
CA GLU A 369 5.99 -17.11 0.56
C GLU A 369 7.51 -17.07 0.81
N LEU A 370 8.20 -16.28 -0.02
CA LEU A 370 9.59 -15.89 0.19
C LEU A 370 9.66 -14.37 0.37
N VAL A 371 10.52 -13.93 1.28
CA VAL A 371 10.71 -12.51 1.60
C VAL A 371 12.08 -12.07 1.10
N TYR A 372 12.10 -10.93 0.41
CA TYR A 372 13.33 -10.25 -0.01
C TYR A 372 13.40 -8.88 0.64
N LEU A 373 14.59 -8.47 1.05
CA LEU A 373 14.85 -7.15 1.61
C LEU A 373 15.53 -6.27 0.56
N VAL A 374 14.97 -5.08 0.33
CA VAL A 374 15.56 -4.01 -0.47
C VAL A 374 15.71 -2.77 0.41
N ARG A 375 16.93 -2.25 0.52
CA ARG A 375 17.22 -1.01 1.25
C ARG A 375 17.35 0.15 0.28
N VAL A 376 16.46 1.13 0.39
CA VAL A 376 16.44 2.33 -0.43
C VAL A 376 17.24 3.42 0.28
N GLU A 377 18.45 3.71 -0.22
CA GLU A 377 19.40 4.63 0.45
C GLU A 377 19.18 6.12 0.09
N ARG A 378 18.38 6.41 -0.94
CA ARG A 378 18.14 7.75 -1.47
C ARG A 378 16.71 7.88 -1.96
N ALA A 379 16.21 9.11 -2.07
CA ALA A 379 14.89 9.35 -2.65
C ALA A 379 14.85 8.86 -4.12
N LEU A 380 13.78 8.13 -4.45
CA LEU A 380 13.51 7.59 -5.79
C LEU A 380 12.16 8.10 -6.27
N GLU A 381 11.99 8.18 -7.58
CA GLU A 381 10.69 8.43 -8.21
C GLU A 381 9.78 7.22 -8.05
N ALA A 382 10.32 6.02 -8.24
CA ALA A 382 9.59 4.78 -8.03
C ALA A 382 10.51 3.58 -7.75
N LEU A 383 9.99 2.57 -7.06
CA LEU A 383 10.57 1.24 -6.95
C LEU A 383 9.68 0.25 -7.69
N ARG A 384 10.16 -0.29 -8.81
CA ARG A 384 9.42 -1.21 -9.67
C ARG A 384 9.84 -2.64 -9.40
N ILE A 385 8.89 -3.50 -9.07
CA ILE A 385 9.10 -4.90 -8.69
C ILE A 385 8.35 -5.75 -9.70
N THR A 386 9.04 -6.65 -10.40
CA THR A 386 8.40 -7.49 -11.43
C THR A 386 8.84 -8.94 -11.37
N THR A 387 7.90 -9.85 -11.64
CA THR A 387 8.11 -11.29 -11.83
C THR A 387 7.83 -11.75 -13.26
N GLU A 388 7.63 -10.82 -14.20
CA GLU A 388 7.31 -11.07 -15.61
C GLU A 388 8.49 -11.65 -16.40
N PHE A 389 8.80 -12.92 -16.18
CA PHE A 389 9.92 -13.60 -16.82
C PHE A 389 9.54 -15.00 -17.31
N GLU A 390 10.16 -15.49 -18.38
CA GLU A 390 9.96 -16.85 -18.91
C GLU A 390 10.28 -17.96 -17.87
N GLN A 391 11.07 -17.61 -16.85
CA GLN A 391 11.47 -18.46 -15.75
C GLN A 391 10.40 -18.58 -14.67
N THR A 392 9.38 -17.73 -14.70
CA THR A 392 8.24 -17.74 -13.79
C THR A 392 7.24 -18.80 -14.21
N GLN A 393 6.95 -19.71 -13.29
CA GLN A 393 6.18 -20.94 -13.54
C GLN A 393 4.87 -20.98 -12.75
N VAL A 394 4.67 -19.99 -11.89
CA VAL A 394 3.54 -19.87 -10.97
C VAL A 394 3.07 -18.44 -11.01
N GLN A 395 1.75 -18.27 -11.00
CA GLN A 395 1.16 -16.95 -10.87
C GLN A 395 1.50 -16.40 -9.48
N THR A 396 1.93 -15.15 -9.43
CA THR A 396 2.48 -14.56 -8.20
C THR A 396 1.57 -13.50 -7.61
N ALA A 397 1.52 -13.42 -6.28
CA ALA A 397 1.04 -12.25 -5.55
C ALA A 397 2.27 -11.55 -4.96
N LEU A 398 2.37 -10.24 -5.19
CA LEU A 398 3.45 -9.38 -4.71
C LEU A 398 2.88 -8.41 -3.69
N TYR A 399 3.52 -8.30 -2.54
CA TYR A 399 3.18 -7.26 -1.57
C TYR A 399 4.42 -6.78 -0.83
N VAL A 400 4.41 -5.52 -0.42
CA VAL A 400 5.57 -4.87 0.17
C VAL A 400 5.19 -4.28 1.52
N ARG A 401 6.05 -4.51 2.52
CA ARG A 401 5.88 -4.02 3.88
C ARG A 401 7.09 -3.23 4.34
N ARG A 402 6.88 -2.29 5.25
CA ARG A 402 7.95 -1.56 5.94
C ARG A 402 8.42 -2.28 7.21
N GLY A 403 7.53 -3.00 7.88
CA GLY A 403 7.85 -3.95 8.94
C GLY A 403 7.55 -5.38 8.47
N CYS A 404 8.55 -6.26 8.48
CA CYS A 404 8.42 -7.59 7.91
C CYS A 404 7.31 -8.43 8.55
N LEU A 405 7.20 -8.43 9.89
CA LEU A 405 6.16 -9.18 10.61
C LEU A 405 4.87 -8.39 10.86
N ASP A 406 4.86 -7.08 10.63
CA ASP A 406 3.68 -6.24 10.84
C ASP A 406 2.88 -6.03 9.55
N GLY A 407 1.76 -6.75 9.44
CA GLY A 407 0.86 -6.63 8.29
C GLY A 407 0.19 -5.26 8.13
N ARG A 408 0.20 -4.39 9.14
CA ARG A 408 -0.33 -3.01 9.03
C ARG A 408 0.57 -2.09 8.23
N THR A 409 1.84 -2.44 8.11
CA THR A 409 2.86 -1.66 7.40
C THR A 409 2.93 -1.96 5.90
N GLU A 410 1.91 -2.65 5.37
CA GLU A 410 1.81 -2.95 3.95
C GLU A 410 1.59 -1.67 3.14
N VAL A 411 2.56 -1.35 2.29
CA VAL A 411 2.58 -0.11 1.50
C VAL A 411 1.99 -0.30 0.10
N ALA A 412 2.07 -1.51 -0.46
CA ALA A 412 1.37 -1.84 -1.69
C ALA A 412 1.23 -3.35 -1.89
N CYS A 413 0.27 -3.72 -2.72
CA CYS A 413 -0.03 -5.10 -3.08
C CYS A 413 -0.49 -5.17 -4.53
N ALA A 414 -0.01 -6.15 -5.28
CA ALA A 414 -0.48 -6.50 -6.62
C ALA A 414 -0.67 -8.02 -6.71
N ARG A 415 -1.84 -8.45 -7.18
CA ARG A 415 -2.11 -9.86 -7.46
C ARG A 415 -2.37 -10.06 -8.94
N GLU A 416 -1.68 -11.05 -9.49
CA GLU A 416 -1.87 -11.46 -10.88
C GLU A 416 -3.25 -12.09 -11.12
N PRO A 417 -3.91 -11.81 -12.26
CA PRO A 417 -5.12 -12.49 -12.70
C PRO A 417 -4.94 -14.01 -12.80
N LEU A 418 -5.94 -14.77 -12.38
CA LEU A 418 -5.87 -16.23 -12.37
C LEU A 418 -6.18 -16.82 -13.76
N ASP A 419 -5.45 -17.87 -14.15
CA ASP A 419 -5.71 -18.70 -15.35
C ASP A 419 -5.55 -18.02 -16.73
N ASP A 420 -4.76 -16.95 -16.83
CA ASP A 420 -4.47 -16.21 -18.08
C ASP A 420 -3.40 -16.89 -18.98
N GLY A 421 -2.78 -17.96 -18.50
CA GLY A 421 -1.78 -18.75 -19.24
C GLY A 421 -0.39 -18.13 -19.29
N PHE A 422 -0.18 -17.00 -18.61
CA PHE A 422 1.12 -16.39 -18.34
C PHE A 422 1.39 -16.45 -16.81
N ALA A 423 2.63 -16.19 -16.42
CA ALA A 423 3.02 -16.17 -15.02
C ALA A 423 3.95 -14.98 -14.85
N GLY A 424 3.40 -13.85 -14.43
CA GLY A 424 4.10 -12.58 -14.32
C GLY A 424 3.23 -11.51 -13.67
N ASN A 425 3.80 -10.81 -12.71
CA ASN A 425 3.15 -9.76 -11.95
C ASN A 425 4.10 -8.56 -11.84
N THR A 426 3.57 -7.35 -11.84
CA THR A 426 4.36 -6.12 -11.67
C THR A 426 3.69 -5.22 -10.63
N LEU A 427 4.49 -4.73 -9.69
CA LEU A 427 4.11 -3.80 -8.64
C LEU A 427 5.03 -2.58 -8.70
N THR A 428 4.47 -1.37 -8.68
CA THR A 428 5.24 -0.12 -8.69
C THR A 428 4.90 0.70 -7.47
N LEU A 429 5.90 0.98 -6.63
CA LEU A 429 5.80 1.89 -5.49
C LEU A 429 6.25 3.28 -5.94
N GLN A 430 5.36 4.27 -5.88
CA GLN A 430 5.67 5.66 -6.23
C GLN A 430 6.26 6.40 -5.03
N ASN A 431 7.26 7.25 -5.27
CA ASN A 431 7.97 8.09 -4.29
C ASN A 431 8.33 7.36 -2.97
N PRO A 432 9.02 6.20 -3.03
CA PRO A 432 9.40 5.50 -1.80
C PRO A 432 10.39 6.35 -0.98
N SER A 433 10.09 6.55 0.30
CA SER A 433 11.03 7.17 1.23
C SER A 433 12.23 6.26 1.48
N ALA A 434 13.35 6.85 1.90
CA ALA A 434 14.53 6.06 2.25
C ALA A 434 14.20 5.10 3.41
N GLY A 435 14.74 3.89 3.36
CA GLY A 435 14.50 2.86 4.36
C GLY A 435 14.37 1.46 3.77
N ASP A 436 13.93 0.54 4.63
CA ASP A 436 13.85 -0.89 4.33
C ASP A 436 12.47 -1.29 3.79
N TYR A 437 12.49 -2.07 2.71
CA TYR A 437 11.30 -2.60 2.03
C TYR A 437 11.38 -4.13 1.97
N TYR A 438 10.43 -4.78 2.64
CA TYR A 438 10.26 -6.24 2.65
C TYR A 438 9.29 -6.65 1.55
N ILE A 439 9.81 -7.26 0.50
CA ILE A 439 9.06 -7.71 -0.68
C ILE A 439 8.69 -9.17 -0.49
N PHE A 440 7.40 -9.43 -0.34
CA PHE A 440 6.85 -10.77 -0.27
C PHE A 440 6.46 -11.23 -1.67
N VAL A 441 6.96 -12.40 -2.03
CA VAL A 441 6.54 -13.11 -3.24
C VAL A 441 5.80 -14.36 -2.80
N ASP A 442 4.54 -14.45 -3.21
CA ASP A 442 3.64 -15.54 -2.86
C ASP A 442 2.99 -16.13 -4.12
N GLY A 443 2.44 -17.34 -4.04
CA GLY A 443 1.72 -17.99 -5.13
C GLY A 443 0.23 -17.63 -5.10
N ALA A 444 -0.28 -17.07 -6.19
CA ALA A 444 -1.66 -16.57 -6.28
C ALA A 444 -2.77 -17.65 -6.16
N GLN A 445 -2.44 -18.94 -6.32
CA GLN A 445 -3.38 -20.08 -6.30
C GLN A 445 -3.05 -21.18 -5.26
N GLY A 446 -2.20 -20.91 -4.27
CA GLY A 446 -1.84 -21.94 -3.30
C GLY A 446 -0.83 -22.99 -3.82
N MET A 447 -0.08 -22.66 -4.88
CA MET A 447 0.88 -23.56 -5.53
C MET A 447 2.28 -22.93 -5.53
N GLY A 448 3.25 -23.63 -4.95
CA GLY A 448 4.66 -23.22 -4.98
C GLY A 448 5.38 -23.62 -6.28
N GLY A 449 6.26 -22.76 -6.77
CA GLY A 449 7.08 -23.01 -7.96
C GLY A 449 8.17 -21.95 -8.14
N ARG A 450 8.86 -21.99 -9.29
CA ARG A 450 9.95 -21.06 -9.59
C ARG A 450 9.43 -19.73 -10.13
N PHE A 451 10.09 -18.65 -9.77
CA PHE A 451 9.85 -17.31 -10.29
C PHE A 451 11.16 -16.59 -10.58
N GLY A 452 11.15 -15.70 -11.56
CA GLY A 452 12.13 -14.62 -11.67
C GLY A 452 11.62 -13.43 -10.86
N LEU A 453 12.53 -12.70 -10.20
CA LEU A 453 12.25 -11.44 -9.53
C LEU A 453 13.28 -10.41 -10.00
N LEU A 454 12.82 -9.22 -10.36
CA LEU A 454 13.65 -8.06 -10.61
C LEU A 454 13.07 -6.87 -9.86
N VAL A 455 13.93 -6.15 -9.15
CA VAL A 455 13.59 -4.87 -8.52
C VAL A 455 14.42 -3.79 -9.18
N GLU A 456 13.77 -2.77 -9.73
CA GLU A 456 14.38 -1.64 -10.43
C GLU A 456 14.12 -0.35 -9.66
N GLU A 457 15.20 0.37 -9.34
CA GLU A 457 15.11 1.75 -8.85
C GLU A 457 14.92 2.70 -10.03
N VAL A 458 13.84 3.46 -9.99
CA VAL A 458 13.63 4.60 -10.89
C VAL A 458 14.19 5.83 -10.18
N ALA A 459 15.37 6.27 -10.63
CA ALA A 459 16.02 7.46 -10.09
C ALA A 459 15.11 8.69 -10.26
N LEU A 460 15.20 9.64 -9.32
CA LEU A 460 14.59 10.96 -9.44
C LEU A 460 14.91 11.58 -10.81
N ALA A 461 13.93 12.30 -11.34
CA ALA A 461 14.11 13.10 -12.54
C ALA A 461 15.29 14.08 -12.34
N GLN A 462 16.01 14.41 -13.41
CA GLN A 462 17.22 15.25 -13.32
C GLN A 462 16.89 16.51 -12.53
N CYS A 463 15.82 17.19 -12.96
CA CYS A 463 15.29 18.44 -12.40
C CYS A 463 14.78 18.42 -10.95
N LEU A 464 14.96 17.32 -10.21
CA LEU A 464 14.63 17.18 -8.79
C LEU A 464 15.71 16.42 -8.00
N ASN A 465 16.85 16.10 -8.61
CA ASN A 465 17.86 15.21 -8.03
C ASN A 465 18.99 15.96 -7.28
N ARG A 466 18.99 17.30 -7.28
CA ARG A 466 19.98 18.16 -6.61
C ARG A 466 21.39 18.06 -7.16
N LEU A 467 21.53 17.60 -8.40
CA LEU A 467 22.79 17.52 -9.12
C LEU A 467 22.71 18.41 -10.36
N ASP A 468 23.80 19.14 -10.61
CA ASP A 468 24.01 19.88 -11.86
C ASP A 468 24.43 18.86 -12.94
N ASP A 469 23.45 18.20 -13.59
CA ASP A 469 23.69 17.10 -14.53
C ASP A 469 24.20 17.61 -15.88
N ASP A 470 23.84 18.83 -16.28
CA ASP A 470 24.24 19.45 -17.55
C ASP A 470 25.53 20.31 -17.44
N GLY A 471 25.91 20.72 -16.21
CA GLY A 471 27.15 21.40 -15.88
C GLY A 471 27.13 22.92 -16.09
N ASP A 472 25.97 23.54 -16.20
CA ASP A 472 25.80 24.99 -16.38
C ASP A 472 25.93 25.77 -15.05
N GLY A 473 25.84 25.07 -13.91
CA GLY A 473 25.95 25.62 -12.55
C GLY A 473 24.61 26.01 -11.92
N ARG A 474 23.50 25.73 -12.58
CA ARG A 474 22.15 25.57 -12.04
C ARG A 474 21.96 24.07 -11.75
N THR A 475 20.85 23.65 -11.17
CA THR A 475 20.84 22.35 -10.46
C THR A 475 19.51 21.65 -10.49
N ASP A 476 18.39 22.36 -10.46
CA ASP A 476 17.05 21.74 -10.47
C ASP A 476 16.00 22.80 -10.82
N TYR A 477 14.77 22.34 -11.07
CA TYR A 477 13.59 23.20 -11.01
C TYR A 477 13.47 23.90 -9.64
N PRO A 478 13.08 25.19 -9.58
CA PRO A 478 12.72 26.09 -10.68
C PRO A 478 13.89 26.95 -11.18
N ALA A 479 15.11 26.73 -10.68
CA ALA A 479 16.24 27.62 -10.93
C ALA A 479 16.95 27.33 -12.26
N ASP A 480 16.73 26.14 -12.82
CA ASP A 480 17.32 25.63 -14.05
C ASP A 480 16.42 25.85 -15.29
N PRO A 481 16.91 26.45 -16.39
CA PRO A 481 16.12 26.67 -17.61
C PRO A 481 15.87 25.42 -18.44
N GLY A 482 16.68 24.37 -18.27
CA GLY A 482 16.43 23.06 -18.86
C GLY A 482 15.18 22.39 -18.25
N CYS A 483 14.80 22.79 -17.04
CA CYS A 483 13.73 22.15 -16.28
C CYS A 483 12.38 22.85 -16.44
N GLU A 484 11.51 22.35 -17.32
CA GLU A 484 10.14 22.85 -17.45
C GLU A 484 9.28 22.55 -16.20
N ARG A 485 9.58 21.44 -15.51
CA ARG A 485 8.82 20.95 -14.34
C ARG A 485 9.69 20.03 -13.46
N PRO A 486 9.32 19.80 -12.19
CA PRO A 486 10.07 18.92 -11.28
C PRO A 486 10.23 17.47 -11.77
N SER A 487 9.28 16.96 -12.57
CA SER A 487 9.33 15.60 -13.10
C SER A 487 10.13 15.48 -14.41
N ASP A 488 10.68 16.58 -14.93
CA ASP A 488 11.43 16.57 -16.18
C ASP A 488 12.79 15.89 -16.01
N ARG A 489 13.15 15.09 -17.02
CA ARG A 489 14.36 14.25 -17.05
C ARG A 489 15.46 14.83 -17.91
N ASP A 490 15.24 15.98 -18.53
CA ASP A 490 16.23 16.68 -19.32
C ASP A 490 16.53 18.03 -18.66
N GLU A 491 17.74 18.18 -18.15
CA GLU A 491 18.27 19.47 -17.65
C GLU A 491 18.93 20.30 -18.75
N VAL A 492 18.94 19.84 -20.00
CA VAL A 492 19.66 20.58 -21.06
C VAL A 492 18.91 21.84 -21.44
N ASP A 493 19.57 22.98 -21.21
CA ASP A 493 19.11 24.31 -21.62
C ASP A 493 18.59 24.36 -23.08
N PRO A 494 17.37 24.91 -23.31
CA PRO A 494 16.87 25.13 -24.65
C PRO A 494 17.65 26.26 -25.38
N ASP A 495 17.82 26.13 -26.70
CA ASP A 495 18.42 27.16 -27.57
C ASP A 495 17.38 27.66 -28.60
N PRO A 496 16.89 28.92 -28.51
CA PRO A 496 17.33 29.98 -27.60
C PRO A 496 16.84 29.80 -26.15
N LEU A 497 17.55 30.43 -25.20
CA LEU A 497 17.17 30.43 -23.79
C LEU A 497 15.78 31.05 -23.57
N PRO A 498 15.05 30.60 -22.52
CA PRO A 498 13.74 31.15 -22.16
C PRO A 498 13.87 32.59 -21.68
N ALA A 499 12.78 33.35 -21.77
CA ALA A 499 12.77 34.78 -21.43
C ALA A 499 13.22 35.03 -19.99
N CYS A 500 12.91 34.12 -19.07
CA CYS A 500 13.25 34.19 -17.64
C CYS A 500 14.68 33.74 -17.28
N ALA A 501 15.52 33.44 -18.28
CA ALA A 501 16.92 33.09 -18.10
C ALA A 501 17.87 33.66 -19.18
N ASP A 502 17.44 34.66 -19.96
CA ASP A 502 18.18 35.17 -21.13
C ASP A 502 19.01 36.45 -20.88
N ASP A 503 19.08 36.92 -19.63
CA ASP A 503 19.73 38.17 -19.19
C ASP A 503 19.12 39.44 -19.82
N GLU A 504 17.92 39.39 -20.40
CA GLU A 504 17.20 40.52 -20.98
C GLU A 504 15.87 40.81 -20.24
N ASP A 505 15.70 42.07 -19.79
CA ASP A 505 14.42 42.62 -19.29
C ASP A 505 13.38 42.66 -20.42
N ASN A 506 12.66 41.54 -20.62
CA ASN A 506 11.81 41.31 -21.77
C ASN A 506 10.45 42.04 -21.66
N ASP A 507 9.97 42.27 -20.44
CA ASP A 507 8.72 42.97 -20.15
C ASP A 507 8.90 44.50 -19.91
N GLY A 508 10.14 44.93 -19.62
CA GLY A 508 10.54 46.32 -19.46
C GLY A 508 10.24 46.93 -18.09
N ASP A 509 9.99 46.12 -17.06
CA ASP A 509 9.71 46.56 -15.70
C ASP A 509 10.99 46.93 -14.90
N GLY A 510 12.16 46.52 -15.42
CA GLY A 510 13.48 46.80 -14.86
C GLY A 510 14.04 45.72 -13.94
N LEU A 511 13.33 44.61 -13.77
CA LEU A 511 13.84 43.31 -13.39
C LEU A 511 14.35 42.60 -14.67
N ILE A 512 14.97 41.42 -14.57
CA ILE A 512 15.76 40.86 -15.70
C ILE A 512 15.52 39.38 -15.91
N ASP A 513 15.48 38.58 -14.85
CA ASP A 513 15.34 37.12 -14.95
C ASP A 513 14.96 36.55 -13.57
N TYR A 514 14.56 35.27 -13.53
CA TYR A 514 14.44 34.50 -12.28
C TYR A 514 15.77 34.50 -11.49
N PRO A 515 15.78 34.61 -10.15
CA PRO A 515 14.65 34.79 -9.22
C PRO A 515 14.37 36.26 -8.87
N LEU A 516 14.97 37.19 -9.62
CA LEU A 516 14.87 38.63 -9.32
C LEU A 516 13.62 39.25 -9.94
N ASP A 517 13.27 38.77 -11.12
CA ASP A 517 12.03 39.06 -11.81
C ASP A 517 10.84 38.37 -11.13
N VAL A 518 9.76 39.12 -10.94
CA VAL A 518 8.54 38.65 -10.28
C VAL A 518 7.51 38.12 -11.27
N GLY A 519 7.69 38.38 -12.57
CA GLY A 519 6.89 37.74 -13.61
C GLY A 519 7.38 36.34 -13.98
N CYS A 520 8.59 35.98 -13.56
CA CYS A 520 9.14 34.63 -13.73
C CYS A 520 8.82 33.72 -12.54
N ARG A 521 8.18 32.56 -12.79
CA ARG A 521 7.96 31.52 -11.76
C ARG A 521 9.11 30.53 -11.72
N ALA A 522 9.68 30.23 -12.89
CA ALA A 522 10.89 29.44 -13.05
C ALA A 522 11.82 30.06 -14.10
N ALA A 523 13.09 29.66 -14.10
CA ALA A 523 14.06 30.03 -15.12
C ALA A 523 13.70 29.46 -16.52
N SER A 524 12.88 28.41 -16.57
CA SER A 524 12.38 27.79 -17.80
C SER A 524 11.18 28.52 -18.42
N ASP A 525 10.60 29.51 -17.74
CA ASP A 525 9.45 30.24 -18.24
C ASP A 525 9.80 31.12 -19.46
N ASN A 526 8.88 31.16 -20.43
CA ASN A 526 9.02 31.93 -21.67
C ASN A 526 8.39 33.33 -21.61
N ASP A 527 7.80 33.70 -20.48
CA ASP A 527 7.13 34.99 -20.27
C ASP A 527 7.50 35.56 -18.90
N GLU A 528 8.01 36.79 -18.89
CA GLU A 528 8.39 37.54 -17.68
C GLU A 528 7.30 38.54 -17.27
N VAL A 529 6.11 38.49 -17.88
CA VAL A 529 5.03 39.43 -17.55
C VAL A 529 4.47 39.14 -16.15
N ASP A 530 4.52 40.15 -15.28
CA ASP A 530 3.89 40.09 -13.96
C ASP A 530 2.38 39.80 -14.05
N VAL A 531 2.00 38.57 -13.67
CA VAL A 531 0.62 38.06 -13.69
C VAL A 531 -0.33 38.89 -12.83
N CYS A 532 0.19 39.50 -11.76
CA CYS A 532 -0.54 40.39 -10.88
C CYS A 532 -0.39 41.88 -11.24
N GLY A 533 0.62 42.22 -12.04
CA GLY A 533 0.99 43.56 -12.47
C GLY A 533 1.55 44.45 -11.35
N ASP A 534 2.25 45.53 -11.75
CA ASP A 534 2.82 46.55 -10.86
C ASP A 534 3.94 46.04 -9.89
N GLY A 535 4.60 44.93 -10.20
CA GLY A 535 5.70 44.35 -9.42
C GLY A 535 5.23 43.61 -8.16
N VAL A 536 4.02 43.05 -8.20
CA VAL A 536 3.38 42.41 -7.05
C VAL A 536 3.91 41.00 -6.89
N ARG A 537 4.61 40.76 -5.78
CA ARG A 537 5.02 39.41 -5.38
C ARG A 537 3.84 38.66 -4.77
N PHE A 538 3.62 37.44 -5.26
CA PHE A 538 2.82 36.44 -4.58
C PHE A 538 3.74 35.34 -4.05
N LEU A 539 3.26 34.58 -3.07
CA LEU A 539 3.97 33.47 -2.44
C LEU A 539 3.35 32.16 -2.91
N GLN A 540 4.16 31.19 -3.33
CA GLN A 540 3.66 29.85 -3.62
C GLN A 540 3.16 29.22 -2.31
N TYR A 541 1.92 28.75 -2.28
CA TYR A 541 1.46 27.86 -1.23
C TYR A 541 1.95 26.45 -1.58
N PRO A 542 2.74 25.77 -0.71
CA PRO A 542 3.23 24.43 -1.01
C PRO A 542 2.06 23.45 -1.05
N VAL A 543 1.87 22.76 -2.17
CA VAL A 543 0.81 21.76 -2.31
C VAL A 543 1.17 20.55 -1.43
N GLY A 544 0.26 20.14 -0.55
CA GLY A 544 0.47 19.06 0.43
C GLY A 544 0.73 19.52 1.86
N GLU A 545 1.05 20.80 2.08
CA GLU A 545 1.15 21.38 3.42
C GLU A 545 -0.23 21.75 3.96
N PRO A 546 -0.58 21.39 5.21
CA PRO A 546 -1.91 21.65 5.75
C PRO A 546 -2.14 23.14 6.09
N PHE A 547 -1.07 23.87 6.41
CA PHE A 547 -1.12 25.30 6.69
C PHE A 547 0.23 25.98 6.53
N ILE A 548 0.21 27.30 6.38
CA ILE A 548 1.39 28.16 6.48
C ILE A 548 1.21 29.19 7.59
N LEU A 549 2.31 29.54 8.26
CA LEU A 549 2.39 30.66 9.20
C LEU A 549 3.14 31.81 8.55
N ASP A 550 2.55 33.01 8.57
CA ASP A 550 3.15 34.20 7.96
C ASP A 550 2.72 35.48 8.70
N ASP A 551 3.25 36.64 8.31
CA ASP A 551 2.91 37.95 8.85
C ASP A 551 2.58 38.94 7.72
N THR A 552 1.36 39.49 7.74
CA THR A 552 0.89 40.48 6.75
C THR A 552 1.57 41.85 6.91
N SER A 553 2.27 42.10 8.03
CA SER A 553 3.04 43.33 8.25
C SER A 553 4.38 43.37 7.53
N GLU A 554 4.87 42.22 7.05
CA GLU A 554 6.15 42.09 6.37
C GLU A 554 5.96 41.79 4.88
N GLY A 555 6.35 42.71 3.99
CA GLY A 555 6.34 42.47 2.54
C GLY A 555 4.97 42.53 1.85
N GLY A 556 3.88 42.85 2.58
CA GLY A 556 2.55 43.04 1.98
C GLY A 556 2.41 44.32 1.15
N THR A 557 1.49 44.31 0.18
CA THR A 557 1.12 45.46 -0.67
C THR A 557 -0.23 46.03 -0.25
N SER A 558 -0.77 47.04 -0.94
CA SER A 558 -2.12 47.56 -0.68
C SER A 558 -2.83 47.95 -1.98
N LEU A 559 -2.60 47.16 -3.03
CA LEU A 559 -2.95 47.48 -4.41
C LEU A 559 -4.28 46.85 -4.85
N PHE A 560 -4.69 45.75 -4.20
CA PHE A 560 -5.92 45.04 -4.46
C PHE A 560 -6.97 45.31 -3.38
N GLN A 561 -8.20 44.90 -3.68
CA GLN A 561 -9.35 45.07 -2.81
C GLN A 561 -10.41 44.03 -3.17
N GLY A 562 -10.84 43.25 -2.18
CA GLY A 562 -11.96 42.32 -2.31
C GLY A 562 -13.34 42.98 -2.21
N SER A 563 -14.38 42.28 -2.64
CA SER A 563 -15.78 42.74 -2.57
C SER A 563 -16.25 42.96 -1.12
N CYS A 564 -15.64 42.24 -0.17
CA CYS A 564 -15.96 42.29 1.25
C CYS A 564 -15.09 43.27 2.08
N GLY A 565 -14.15 44.02 1.49
CA GLY A 565 -13.36 45.05 2.19
C GLY A 565 -11.90 45.20 1.70
N GLY A 566 -11.02 45.73 2.56
CA GLY A 566 -9.56 45.71 2.35
C GLY A 566 -8.85 47.02 1.99
N ALA A 567 -9.56 48.04 1.52
CA ALA A 567 -8.92 49.24 0.99
C ALA A 567 -7.97 49.95 2.00
N ASN A 568 -6.67 50.01 1.66
CA ASN A 568 -5.57 50.67 2.39
C ASN A 568 -5.00 49.92 3.61
N ALA A 569 -5.02 48.60 3.60
CA ALA A 569 -4.26 47.78 4.53
C ALA A 569 -3.23 46.92 3.79
N ASN A 570 -2.29 46.34 4.54
CA ASN A 570 -1.30 45.45 3.95
C ASN A 570 -1.95 44.11 3.64
N GLU A 571 -1.79 43.65 2.40
CA GLU A 571 -2.27 42.36 1.91
C GLU A 571 -1.12 41.51 1.40
N LYS A 572 -1.28 40.19 1.53
CA LYS A 572 -0.44 39.19 0.89
C LYS A 572 -1.25 38.37 -0.09
N VAL A 573 -0.61 37.99 -1.17
CA VAL A 573 -1.18 37.14 -2.22
C VAL A 573 -0.45 35.81 -2.18
N TYR A 574 -1.19 34.72 -2.12
CA TYR A 574 -0.68 33.37 -2.22
C TYR A 574 -1.19 32.74 -3.51
N LEU A 575 -0.35 32.00 -4.23
CA LEU A 575 -0.75 31.18 -5.35
C LEU A 575 -0.88 29.74 -4.85
N TYR A 576 -2.08 29.19 -4.93
CA TYR A 576 -2.35 27.78 -4.68
C TYR A 576 -2.65 27.10 -6.01
N GLU A 577 -1.86 26.09 -6.37
CA GLU A 577 -2.07 25.27 -7.57
C GLU A 577 -2.92 24.07 -7.18
N ASN A 578 -4.14 24.02 -7.71
CA ASN A 578 -5.05 22.91 -7.48
C ASN A 578 -4.77 21.79 -8.49
N PRO A 579 -4.35 20.59 -8.07
CA PRO A 579 -3.93 19.54 -9.00
C PRO A 579 -5.09 18.76 -9.65
N PHE A 580 -6.26 18.71 -9.03
CA PHE A 580 -7.42 17.91 -9.48
C PHE A 580 -8.72 18.62 -9.12
N ASN A 581 -9.85 18.18 -9.68
CA ASN A 581 -11.15 18.69 -9.28
C ASN A 581 -11.36 18.47 -7.77
N ALA A 582 -11.61 19.54 -7.02
CA ALA A 582 -11.67 19.49 -5.56
C ALA A 582 -12.65 20.50 -4.97
N GLN A 583 -13.17 20.21 -3.79
CA GLN A 583 -13.71 21.23 -2.91
C GLN A 583 -12.55 21.83 -2.10
N LEU A 584 -12.29 23.12 -2.31
CA LEU A 584 -11.22 23.86 -1.64
C LEU A 584 -11.78 24.76 -0.54
N THR A 585 -11.27 24.62 0.68
CA THR A 585 -11.59 25.55 1.78
C THR A 585 -10.33 26.26 2.27
N PHE A 586 -10.26 27.55 1.95
CA PHE A 586 -9.20 28.44 2.42
C PHE A 586 -9.65 29.09 3.74
N SER A 587 -8.84 28.98 4.81
CA SER A 587 -9.19 29.53 6.11
C SER A 587 -8.04 30.27 6.76
N VAL A 588 -8.32 31.47 7.28
CA VAL A 588 -7.44 32.19 8.21
C VAL A 588 -8.03 32.28 9.62
N ASP A 589 -9.14 31.57 9.88
CA ASP A 589 -9.85 31.55 11.15
C ASP A 589 -9.22 30.61 12.19
N HIS A 590 -7.95 30.90 12.51
CA HIS A 590 -7.12 30.09 13.41
C HIS A 590 -6.66 30.89 14.63
N PRO A 591 -6.49 30.31 15.83
CA PRO A 591 -6.03 31.01 17.04
C PRO A 591 -4.76 31.87 16.85
N GLU A 592 -3.84 31.39 16.03
CA GLU A 592 -2.53 31.97 15.70
C GLU A 592 -2.66 33.24 14.86
N THR A 593 -3.75 33.37 14.10
CA THR A 593 -4.07 34.61 13.38
C THR A 593 -4.41 35.70 14.40
N GLY A 594 -3.50 36.67 14.60
CA GLY A 594 -3.61 37.63 15.69
C GLY A 594 -4.63 38.75 15.43
N ASP A 595 -4.75 39.18 14.18
CA ASP A 595 -5.56 40.33 13.78
C ASP A 595 -6.85 39.93 13.04
N ASN A 596 -7.74 40.91 12.86
CA ASN A 596 -8.93 40.73 12.03
C ASN A 596 -8.51 40.68 10.56
N THR A 597 -8.61 39.50 9.96
CA THR A 597 -8.22 39.25 8.58
C THR A 597 -9.43 39.08 7.68
N LEU A 598 -9.27 39.53 6.44
CA LEU A 598 -10.20 39.37 5.34
C LEU A 598 -9.54 38.45 4.30
N LEU A 599 -10.32 37.54 3.75
CA LEU A 599 -9.85 36.52 2.81
C LEU A 599 -10.70 36.59 1.55
N TYR A 600 -10.08 36.60 0.38
CA TYR A 600 -10.77 36.45 -0.90
C TYR A 600 -9.93 35.70 -1.93
N VAL A 601 -10.59 35.02 -2.85
CA VAL A 601 -9.94 34.10 -3.80
C VAL A 601 -10.35 34.45 -5.24
N ARG A 602 -9.42 34.31 -6.19
CA ARG A 602 -9.62 34.51 -7.63
C ARG A 602 -8.96 33.38 -8.42
N SER A 603 -9.50 33.02 -9.58
CA SER A 603 -8.87 32.06 -10.52
C SER A 603 -7.78 32.69 -11.40
N THR A 604 -7.70 34.02 -11.43
CA THR A 604 -6.57 34.77 -12.02
C THR A 604 -6.33 35.99 -11.15
N CYS A 605 -5.09 36.46 -11.03
CA CYS A 605 -4.77 37.54 -10.08
C CYS A 605 -5.60 38.82 -10.32
N LEU A 606 -5.80 39.20 -11.58
CA LEU A 606 -6.61 40.34 -12.00
C LEU A 606 -8.06 39.99 -12.38
N GLY A 607 -8.48 38.74 -12.15
CA GLY A 607 -9.77 38.20 -12.53
C GLY A 607 -10.94 38.57 -11.63
N ALA A 608 -12.07 37.92 -11.91
CA ALA A 608 -13.24 37.99 -11.05
C ALA A 608 -13.00 37.24 -9.73
N GLU A 609 -13.61 37.75 -8.66
CA GLU A 609 -13.58 37.12 -7.34
C GLU A 609 -14.51 35.90 -7.30
N LEU A 610 -13.97 34.76 -6.87
CA LEU A 610 -14.69 33.50 -6.69
C LEU A 610 -15.43 33.48 -5.35
N GLY A 611 -14.80 34.06 -4.31
CA GLY A 611 -15.40 34.18 -2.99
C GLY A 611 -14.66 35.18 -2.11
N CYS A 612 -15.36 35.76 -1.13
CA CYS A 612 -14.80 36.70 -0.16
C CYS A 612 -15.51 36.58 1.18
N ASN A 613 -14.71 36.53 2.25
CA ASN A 613 -15.18 36.44 3.61
C ASN A 613 -14.39 37.38 4.53
N ASN A 614 -15.09 38.10 5.41
CA ASN A 614 -14.50 39.10 6.32
C ASN A 614 -14.83 38.84 7.80
N GLY A 615 -15.10 37.58 8.15
CA GLY A 615 -15.55 37.15 9.46
C GLY A 615 -16.87 36.41 9.43
N ASN A 616 -17.02 35.42 10.30
CA ASN A 616 -18.29 34.72 10.52
C ASN A 616 -19.12 35.41 11.62
N PRO A 617 -20.23 36.10 11.27
CA PRO A 617 -21.08 36.78 12.26
C PRO A 617 -21.86 35.80 13.16
N VAL A 618 -21.95 34.52 12.81
CA VAL A 618 -22.61 33.47 13.60
C VAL A 618 -21.71 33.01 14.75
N ASN A 619 -20.41 32.83 14.48
CA ASN A 619 -19.42 32.41 15.48
C ASN A 619 -18.68 33.58 16.13
N MET A 620 -19.05 34.83 15.81
CA MET A 620 -18.37 36.05 16.22
C MET A 620 -16.89 36.11 15.80
N SER A 621 -16.46 35.25 14.87
CA SER A 621 -15.13 35.32 14.29
C SER A 621 -15.02 36.54 13.39
N THR A 622 -13.89 37.22 13.48
CA THR A 622 -13.51 38.38 12.68
C THR A 622 -12.50 38.04 11.59
N LYS A 623 -12.29 36.73 11.34
CA LYS A 623 -11.35 36.13 10.39
C LYS A 623 -12.10 35.42 9.27
N GLY A 624 -11.55 35.45 8.06
CA GLY A 624 -12.22 34.93 6.87
C GLY A 624 -12.02 33.43 6.61
N THR A 625 -13.05 32.78 6.10
CA THR A 625 -12.99 31.44 5.50
C THR A 625 -13.76 31.46 4.18
N VAL A 626 -13.15 30.98 3.09
CA VAL A 626 -13.75 30.91 1.76
C VAL A 626 -13.71 29.47 1.29
N SER A 627 -14.87 28.90 1.01
CA SER A 627 -14.99 27.58 0.41
C SER A 627 -15.43 27.71 -1.04
N ILE A 628 -14.74 27.00 -1.92
CA ILE A 628 -15.07 26.80 -3.32
C ILE A 628 -15.55 25.36 -3.41
N GLU A 629 -16.86 25.17 -3.59
CA GLU A 629 -17.48 23.84 -3.57
C GLU A 629 -16.98 22.94 -4.72
N ARG A 630 -16.57 23.55 -5.84
CA ARG A 630 -16.02 22.88 -7.02
C ARG A 630 -14.96 23.76 -7.65
N ALA A 631 -13.70 23.42 -7.40
CA ALA A 631 -12.54 24.04 -7.98
C ALA A 631 -11.98 23.10 -9.04
N ALA A 632 -11.92 23.57 -10.29
CA ALA A 632 -11.21 22.90 -11.35
C ALA A 632 -9.69 22.86 -11.07
N PRO A 633 -8.93 21.97 -11.71
CA PRO A 633 -7.47 22.06 -11.68
C PRO A 633 -6.99 23.43 -12.18
N GLY A 634 -5.91 23.94 -11.57
CA GLY A 634 -5.26 25.18 -11.98
C GLY A 634 -5.02 26.18 -10.85
N ASP A 635 -4.74 27.43 -11.25
CA ASP A 635 -4.21 28.47 -10.37
C ASP A 635 -5.29 29.22 -9.58
N TYR A 636 -5.11 29.29 -8.25
CA TYR A 636 -5.97 30.06 -7.35
C TYR A 636 -5.15 31.08 -6.57
N PHE A 637 -5.45 32.36 -6.79
CA PHE A 637 -4.85 33.48 -6.09
C PHE A 637 -5.65 33.80 -4.84
N VAL A 638 -5.04 33.57 -3.68
CA VAL A 638 -5.62 33.75 -2.35
C VAL A 638 -5.08 35.04 -1.74
N PHE A 639 -5.96 36.00 -1.50
CA PHE A 639 -5.62 37.31 -0.96
C PHE A 639 -5.98 37.37 0.52
N VAL A 640 -4.98 37.56 1.37
CA VAL A 640 -5.15 37.75 2.82
C VAL A 640 -4.86 39.20 3.14
N ASP A 641 -5.87 39.92 3.63
CA ASP A 641 -5.81 41.34 3.88
C ASP A 641 -6.14 41.67 5.34
N ALA A 642 -5.41 42.59 5.94
CA ALA A 642 -5.70 43.07 7.28
C ALA A 642 -6.89 44.05 7.27
N ARG A 643 -7.87 43.87 8.16
CA ARG A 643 -9.06 44.74 8.15
C ARG A 643 -8.75 46.21 8.50
N PHE A 644 -7.79 46.44 9.39
CA PHE A 644 -7.29 47.76 9.80
C PHE A 644 -5.87 47.62 10.40
N GLY A 645 -4.94 48.53 10.12
CA GLY A 645 -3.63 48.57 10.80
C GLY A 645 -2.45 48.37 9.86
N LEU A 646 -1.31 47.94 10.42
CA LEU A 646 -0.08 47.64 9.66
C LEU A 646 0.04 46.16 9.29
N GLY A 647 -0.98 45.33 9.57
CA GLY A 647 -0.88 43.86 9.50
C GLY A 647 -0.40 43.23 10.81
N GLY A 648 -0.37 41.89 10.82
CA GLY A 648 0.04 41.03 11.92
C GLY A 648 0.10 39.55 11.51
N PRO A 649 0.40 38.64 12.45
CA PRO A 649 0.59 37.21 12.18
C PRO A 649 -0.71 36.55 11.72
N ILE A 650 -0.58 35.64 10.76
CA ILE A 650 -1.64 34.86 10.13
C ILE A 650 -1.25 33.38 10.05
N LYS A 651 -2.23 32.51 10.21
CA LYS A 651 -2.18 31.11 9.78
C LYS A 651 -3.16 30.93 8.63
N LEU A 652 -2.69 30.47 7.48
CA LEU A 652 -3.53 30.17 6.31
C LEU A 652 -3.53 28.66 6.07
N SER A 653 -4.69 28.02 6.18
CA SER A 653 -4.87 26.61 5.84
C SER A 653 -5.65 26.44 4.54
N VAL A 654 -5.37 25.35 3.84
CA VAL A 654 -6.13 24.91 2.67
C VAL A 654 -6.57 23.47 2.93
N GLU A 655 -7.88 23.28 3.08
CA GLU A 655 -8.48 21.95 3.14
C GLU A 655 -8.92 21.55 1.73
N VAL A 656 -8.56 20.35 1.31
CA VAL A 656 -8.80 19.83 -0.05
C VAL A 656 -9.58 18.52 0.07
N GLU A 657 -10.77 18.49 -0.52
CA GLU A 657 -11.57 17.28 -0.68
C GLU A 657 -11.65 16.95 -2.16
N ARG A 658 -11.04 15.83 -2.59
CA ARG A 658 -11.03 15.41 -3.98
C ARG A 658 -12.45 15.09 -4.46
N LEU A 659 -12.83 15.66 -5.60
CA LEU A 659 -14.05 15.34 -6.32
C LEU A 659 -13.72 14.34 -7.44
N PRO A 660 -14.74 13.67 -8.03
CA PRO A 660 -14.53 12.90 -9.27
C PRO A 660 -13.86 13.76 -10.34
N ALA A 661 -13.06 13.14 -11.20
CA ALA A 661 -12.46 13.80 -12.35
C ALA A 661 -13.55 14.38 -13.25
N GLY A 662 -13.25 15.47 -13.97
CA GLY A 662 -14.22 16.15 -14.84
C GLY A 662 -14.95 15.14 -15.71
N CYS A 663 -14.18 14.34 -16.45
CA CYS A 663 -14.66 13.33 -17.38
C CYS A 663 -15.33 12.08 -16.75
N ALA A 664 -15.65 12.12 -15.45
CA ALA A 664 -16.40 11.08 -14.76
C ALA A 664 -17.35 11.63 -13.67
N ASP A 665 -17.74 12.90 -13.77
CA ASP A 665 -18.57 13.58 -12.75
C ASP A 665 -20.04 13.78 -13.16
N GLY A 666 -20.41 13.37 -14.37
CA GLY A 666 -21.80 13.40 -14.86
C GLY A 666 -22.26 14.78 -15.29
N ARG A 667 -21.34 15.68 -15.64
CA ARG A 667 -21.65 17.08 -15.96
C ARG A 667 -20.88 17.56 -17.18
N ASP A 668 -21.40 18.67 -17.68
CA ASP A 668 -20.88 19.44 -18.80
C ASP A 668 -20.09 20.60 -18.19
N ASN A 669 -18.80 20.38 -17.92
CA ASN A 669 -17.94 21.29 -17.18
C ASN A 669 -17.35 22.39 -18.07
N ASP A 670 -17.36 22.21 -19.40
CA ASP A 670 -16.94 23.22 -20.37
C ASP A 670 -18.11 23.97 -21.06
N GLU A 671 -19.35 23.57 -20.77
CA GLU A 671 -20.63 24.12 -21.25
C GLU A 671 -20.89 23.97 -22.76
N ASP A 672 -20.30 22.96 -23.40
CA ASP A 672 -20.48 22.67 -24.83
C ASP A 672 -21.72 21.79 -25.13
N GLY A 673 -22.22 21.09 -24.10
CA GLY A 673 -23.41 20.24 -24.13
C GLY A 673 -23.16 18.73 -24.11
N PHE A 674 -21.91 18.28 -24.08
CA PHE A 674 -21.51 16.89 -23.86
C PHE A 674 -21.02 16.69 -22.41
N ILE A 675 -20.92 15.42 -21.98
CA ILE A 675 -20.52 15.05 -20.61
C ILE A 675 -19.63 13.82 -20.66
N ASP A 676 -18.62 13.74 -19.80
CA ASP A 676 -17.80 12.54 -19.56
C ASP A 676 -17.28 11.85 -20.86
N ALA A 677 -17.39 10.52 -20.97
CA ALA A 677 -16.92 9.75 -22.14
C ALA A 677 -17.63 10.10 -23.47
N ASP A 678 -18.78 10.78 -23.39
CA ASP A 678 -19.51 11.29 -24.55
C ASP A 678 -18.96 12.63 -25.06
N ASP A 679 -18.03 13.23 -24.33
CA ASP A 679 -17.30 14.45 -24.64
C ASP A 679 -16.00 14.13 -25.40
N VAL A 680 -15.65 14.94 -26.40
CA VAL A 680 -14.42 14.77 -27.18
C VAL A 680 -13.19 15.40 -26.49
N GLY A 681 -13.40 16.28 -25.51
CA GLY A 681 -12.37 16.76 -24.62
C GLY A 681 -11.89 15.70 -23.62
N CYS A 682 -12.63 14.61 -23.43
CA CYS A 682 -12.34 13.58 -22.44
C CYS A 682 -11.54 12.40 -22.99
N LEU A 683 -10.24 12.35 -22.67
CA LEU A 683 -9.38 11.24 -23.08
C LEU A 683 -9.72 9.93 -22.35
N ASP A 684 -9.93 10.00 -21.03
CA ASP A 684 -10.27 8.85 -20.19
C ASP A 684 -11.04 9.27 -18.91
N PRO A 685 -11.64 8.34 -18.15
CA PRO A 685 -12.44 8.66 -16.95
C PRO A 685 -11.66 9.30 -15.79
N THR A 686 -10.33 9.33 -15.85
CA THR A 686 -9.47 10.03 -14.88
C THR A 686 -9.04 11.41 -15.37
N ASP A 687 -9.38 11.77 -16.60
CA ASP A 687 -9.11 13.07 -17.16
C ASP A 687 -9.94 14.16 -16.46
N GLU A 688 -9.24 15.23 -16.09
CA GLU A 688 -9.80 16.32 -15.29
C GLU A 688 -10.25 17.51 -16.16
N ASP A 689 -9.88 17.50 -17.46
CA ASP A 689 -10.15 18.57 -18.44
C ASP A 689 -11.10 18.09 -19.53
N GLU A 690 -12.27 18.71 -19.65
CA GLU A 690 -13.27 18.40 -20.68
C GLU A 690 -13.18 19.33 -21.89
N ARG A 691 -12.19 20.23 -21.96
CA ARG A 691 -12.19 21.24 -23.02
C ARG A 691 -11.85 20.62 -24.38
N ASP A 692 -12.73 20.90 -25.33
CA ASP A 692 -12.54 20.56 -26.73
C ASP A 692 -11.15 20.94 -27.31
N PRO A 693 -10.56 20.07 -28.15
CA PRO A 693 -9.38 20.41 -28.94
C PRO A 693 -9.59 21.68 -29.78
N GLU A 694 -8.57 22.56 -29.83
CA GLU A 694 -8.67 23.83 -30.57
C GLU A 694 -9.06 23.62 -32.05
N ASP A 695 -9.90 24.53 -32.59
CA ASP A 695 -10.38 24.57 -33.98
C ASP A 695 -9.27 24.23 -35.02
N GLY A 696 -9.30 23.01 -35.54
CA GLY A 696 -8.38 22.51 -36.58
C GLY A 696 -7.29 21.56 -36.10
N ALA A 697 -7.31 21.15 -34.83
CA ALA A 697 -6.64 19.94 -34.35
C ALA A 697 -7.18 18.70 -35.10
N PRO A 698 -6.38 17.63 -35.27
CA PRO A 698 -6.91 16.34 -35.68
C PRO A 698 -7.94 15.87 -34.64
N LEU A 699 -9.04 15.27 -35.11
CA LEU A 699 -10.00 14.63 -34.23
C LEU A 699 -9.36 13.37 -33.60
N PRO A 700 -9.74 13.01 -32.37
CA PRO A 700 -9.32 11.76 -31.74
C PRO A 700 -9.65 10.55 -32.60
N GLN A 701 -8.88 9.47 -32.48
CA GLN A 701 -9.07 8.29 -33.34
C GLN A 701 -10.52 7.79 -33.21
N CYS A 702 -10.97 7.56 -31.98
CA CYS A 702 -12.31 7.09 -31.60
C CYS A 702 -13.49 8.01 -31.95
N TRP A 703 -13.25 9.13 -32.63
CA TRP A 703 -14.28 10.07 -33.11
C TRP A 703 -13.96 10.71 -34.48
N ASN A 704 -13.10 10.09 -35.29
CA ASN A 704 -12.68 10.66 -36.57
C ASN A 704 -13.37 10.04 -37.81
N GLN A 705 -14.24 9.04 -37.64
CA GLN A 705 -14.96 8.34 -38.72
C GLN A 705 -14.05 7.54 -39.66
N LEU A 706 -12.92 7.05 -39.16
CA LEU A 706 -12.00 6.17 -39.86
C LEU A 706 -11.71 4.94 -39.02
N ASP A 707 -11.72 3.78 -39.66
CA ASP A 707 -11.16 2.53 -39.13
C ASP A 707 -9.63 2.65 -39.10
N ASP A 708 -9.05 3.23 -38.04
CA ASP A 708 -7.60 3.48 -37.96
C ASP A 708 -6.82 2.19 -37.63
N ASP A 709 -7.44 1.21 -36.98
CA ASP A 709 -6.84 -0.06 -36.58
C ASP A 709 -7.01 -1.20 -37.64
N GLY A 710 -7.98 -1.07 -38.54
CA GLY A 710 -8.23 -1.90 -39.70
C GLY A 710 -9.11 -3.13 -39.45
N ASP A 711 -9.87 -3.16 -38.36
CA ASP A 711 -10.71 -4.29 -37.96
C ASP A 711 -12.14 -4.27 -38.58
N GLY A 712 -12.55 -3.10 -39.11
CA GLY A 712 -13.81 -2.86 -39.79
C GLY A 712 -14.89 -2.20 -38.92
N ILE A 713 -14.57 -1.87 -37.67
CA ILE A 713 -15.30 -0.96 -36.80
C ILE A 713 -14.57 0.40 -36.86
N ILE A 714 -15.25 1.50 -36.52
CA ILE A 714 -14.82 2.84 -36.97
C ILE A 714 -14.74 3.88 -35.85
N ASP A 715 -15.49 3.77 -34.75
CA ASP A 715 -15.48 4.79 -33.68
C ASP A 715 -16.26 4.28 -32.44
N TYR A 716 -16.14 5.01 -31.34
CA TYR A 716 -17.06 4.94 -30.19
C TYR A 716 -18.53 5.12 -30.63
N PRO A 717 -19.51 4.37 -30.06
CA PRO A 717 -19.42 3.42 -28.94
C PRO A 717 -19.22 1.95 -29.37
N PHE A 718 -19.04 1.69 -30.66
CA PHE A 718 -19.05 0.33 -31.22
C PHE A 718 -17.65 -0.30 -31.28
N GLU A 719 -16.63 0.54 -31.28
CA GLU A 719 -15.23 0.14 -31.27
C GLU A 719 -14.81 -0.38 -29.87
N PRO A 720 -14.39 -1.65 -29.71
CA PRO A 720 -13.94 -2.16 -28.41
C PRO A 720 -12.60 -1.57 -27.96
N GLY A 721 -11.84 -0.98 -28.87
CA GLY A 721 -10.67 -0.15 -28.56
C GLY A 721 -11.03 1.17 -27.85
N CYS A 722 -12.25 1.67 -28.01
CA CYS A 722 -12.63 3.01 -27.55
C CYS A 722 -13.46 2.98 -26.27
N VAL A 723 -12.92 3.59 -25.20
CA VAL A 723 -13.65 3.80 -23.94
C VAL A 723 -14.47 5.10 -23.97
N GLY A 724 -14.10 6.07 -24.80
CA GLY A 724 -14.80 7.34 -24.97
C GLY A 724 -14.50 8.01 -26.32
N LYS A 725 -15.20 9.10 -26.65
CA LYS A 725 -14.99 9.83 -27.93
C LYS A 725 -13.68 10.60 -27.99
N GLY A 726 -13.15 11.04 -26.85
CA GLY A 726 -11.87 11.71 -26.78
C GLY A 726 -10.66 10.78 -26.91
N ASP A 727 -10.87 9.45 -26.94
CA ASP A 727 -9.77 8.49 -26.96
C ASP A 727 -8.98 8.53 -28.29
N ASP A 728 -7.66 8.52 -28.15
CA ASP A 728 -6.69 8.64 -29.23
C ASP A 728 -6.14 7.28 -29.69
N ASP A 729 -6.58 6.15 -29.09
CA ASP A 729 -6.16 4.80 -29.45
C ASP A 729 -7.35 3.87 -29.70
N GLU A 730 -7.61 3.55 -30.97
CA GLU A 730 -8.63 2.57 -31.37
C GLU A 730 -8.15 1.12 -31.30
N THR A 731 -6.91 0.87 -30.86
CA THR A 731 -6.36 -0.47 -30.91
C THR A 731 -7.08 -1.40 -29.93
N ASP A 732 -7.73 -2.40 -30.51
CA ASP A 732 -8.43 -3.45 -29.77
C ASP A 732 -7.57 -4.08 -28.64
N PRO A 733 -8.05 -4.07 -27.39
CA PRO A 733 -7.33 -4.70 -26.29
C PRO A 733 -7.25 -6.21 -26.53
N ARG A 734 -6.11 -6.82 -26.14
CA ARG A 734 -5.87 -8.26 -26.38
C ARG A 734 -6.91 -9.18 -25.74
N GLN A 735 -7.57 -8.69 -24.69
CA GLN A 735 -8.77 -9.28 -24.13
C GLN A 735 -9.90 -8.31 -24.43
N ALA A 736 -10.96 -8.81 -25.07
CA ALA A 736 -12.14 -8.00 -25.30
C ALA A 736 -12.66 -7.46 -23.94
N PRO A 737 -13.06 -6.18 -23.87
CA PRO A 737 -13.69 -5.58 -22.69
C PRO A 737 -14.90 -6.39 -22.25
N ALA A 738 -15.35 -6.21 -21.00
CA ALA A 738 -16.48 -6.96 -20.46
C ALA A 738 -17.68 -6.84 -21.42
N CYS A 739 -17.97 -5.61 -21.84
CA CYS A 739 -19.03 -5.22 -22.76
C CYS A 739 -18.88 -5.64 -24.24
N ALA A 740 -17.91 -6.49 -24.57
CA ALA A 740 -17.70 -7.00 -25.93
C ALA A 740 -17.09 -8.41 -25.99
N ASN A 741 -17.07 -9.17 -24.89
CA ASN A 741 -16.36 -10.44 -24.80
C ASN A 741 -17.21 -11.70 -25.03
N GLY A 742 -18.52 -11.55 -25.21
CA GLY A 742 -19.45 -12.65 -25.48
C GLY A 742 -19.94 -13.35 -24.21
N ARG A 743 -19.85 -12.72 -23.03
CA ARG A 743 -20.20 -13.35 -21.75
C ARG A 743 -20.96 -12.40 -20.85
N ASP A 744 -22.06 -12.92 -20.30
CA ASP A 744 -22.78 -12.41 -19.13
C ASP A 744 -21.87 -12.40 -17.88
N ASP A 745 -21.03 -11.36 -17.73
CA ASP A 745 -20.05 -11.28 -16.65
C ASP A 745 -20.68 -10.88 -15.30
N ASP A 746 -21.81 -10.16 -15.32
CA ASP A 746 -22.55 -9.72 -14.12
C ASP A 746 -23.65 -10.72 -13.67
N GLY A 747 -24.04 -11.65 -14.56
CA GLY A 747 -24.98 -12.75 -14.29
C GLY A 747 -26.46 -12.37 -14.37
N ASP A 748 -26.81 -11.24 -14.99
CA ASP A 748 -28.19 -10.76 -15.17
C ASP A 748 -28.94 -11.43 -16.34
N GLY A 749 -28.20 -12.11 -17.23
CA GLY A 749 -28.70 -12.84 -18.39
C GLY A 749 -28.72 -12.06 -19.71
N LEU A 750 -28.20 -10.83 -19.72
CA LEU A 750 -27.71 -10.07 -20.87
C LEU A 750 -26.21 -10.38 -21.04
N ILE A 751 -25.61 -10.08 -22.19
CA ILE A 751 -24.30 -10.67 -22.56
C ILE A 751 -23.23 -9.64 -22.88
N ASP A 752 -23.55 -8.58 -23.62
CA ASP A 752 -22.60 -7.52 -24.00
C ASP A 752 -23.41 -6.32 -24.53
N PHE A 753 -22.74 -5.19 -24.78
CA PHE A 753 -23.29 -4.10 -25.59
C PHE A 753 -23.72 -4.59 -26.99
N PRO A 754 -24.87 -4.13 -27.54
CA PRO A 754 -25.79 -3.13 -27.00
C PRO A 754 -26.94 -3.72 -26.18
N ALA A 755 -26.93 -5.04 -25.96
CA ALA A 755 -28.04 -5.76 -25.33
C ALA A 755 -27.98 -5.66 -23.80
N ASP A 756 -26.77 -5.56 -23.25
CA ASP A 756 -26.51 -5.35 -21.83
C ASP A 756 -26.61 -3.87 -21.46
N VAL A 757 -27.25 -3.61 -20.32
CA VAL A 757 -27.60 -2.28 -19.84
C VAL A 757 -26.59 -1.77 -18.80
N GLY A 758 -25.68 -2.63 -18.34
CA GLY A 758 -24.46 -2.23 -17.66
C GLY A 758 -23.41 -1.65 -18.61
N CYS A 759 -23.61 -1.79 -19.93
CA CYS A 759 -22.68 -1.33 -20.96
C CYS A 759 -23.18 -0.07 -21.68
N ALA A 760 -22.38 1.00 -21.67
CA ALA A 760 -22.61 2.20 -22.48
C ALA A 760 -21.90 2.11 -23.84
N ALA A 761 -20.79 1.38 -23.92
CA ALA A 761 -20.03 1.13 -25.15
C ALA A 761 -19.35 -0.25 -25.13
N ARG A 762 -18.87 -0.72 -26.30
CA ARG A 762 -18.12 -1.98 -26.42
C ARG A 762 -16.75 -1.94 -25.74
N GLY A 763 -16.20 -0.75 -25.51
CA GLY A 763 -14.95 -0.51 -24.78
C GLY A 763 -15.04 -0.66 -23.27
N ASP A 764 -16.24 -0.74 -22.70
CA ASP A 764 -16.45 -0.71 -21.25
C ASP A 764 -15.94 -1.99 -20.56
N LEU A 765 -15.24 -1.79 -19.43
CA LEU A 765 -14.61 -2.87 -18.65
C LEU A 765 -15.51 -3.47 -17.58
N ASP A 766 -16.69 -2.88 -17.33
CA ASP A 766 -17.65 -3.30 -16.31
C ASP A 766 -19.06 -3.31 -16.90
N GLU A 767 -19.79 -4.41 -16.68
CA GLU A 767 -21.17 -4.60 -17.10
C GLU A 767 -22.13 -4.62 -15.88
N GLU A 768 -21.69 -4.24 -14.67
CA GLU A 768 -22.57 -4.26 -13.51
C GLU A 768 -23.74 -3.27 -13.70
N ASN A 769 -24.94 -3.82 -13.82
CA ASN A 769 -26.18 -3.07 -13.88
C ASN A 769 -26.26 -1.93 -12.83
N PRO A 770 -26.52 -0.67 -13.25
CA PRO A 770 -26.91 0.38 -12.32
C PRO A 770 -28.13 -0.10 -11.53
N ARG A 771 -28.19 0.17 -10.21
CA ARG A 771 -29.29 -0.29 -9.33
C ARG A 771 -30.71 0.13 -9.77
N ASN A 772 -30.85 0.90 -10.84
CA ASN A 772 -32.06 1.13 -11.61
C ASN A 772 -31.76 0.90 -13.10
N ALA A 773 -32.21 -0.20 -13.69
CA ALA A 773 -32.11 -0.43 -15.13
C ALA A 773 -32.72 0.75 -15.92
N PRO A 774 -32.09 1.19 -17.04
CA PRO A 774 -32.60 2.24 -17.91
C PRO A 774 -34.03 1.97 -18.38
N GLN A 775 -34.79 3.01 -18.75
CA GLN A 775 -36.18 2.79 -19.15
C GLN A 775 -36.27 1.94 -20.43
N CYS A 776 -35.32 2.12 -21.37
CA CYS A 776 -35.27 1.45 -22.67
C CYS A 776 -34.93 -0.05 -22.66
N SER A 777 -34.87 -0.66 -21.48
CA SER A 777 -34.48 -2.06 -21.29
C SER A 777 -35.08 -2.72 -20.05
N ASN A 778 -36.04 -2.06 -19.40
CA ASN A 778 -36.63 -2.54 -18.14
C ASN A 778 -37.92 -3.38 -18.32
N ARG A 779 -38.38 -3.59 -19.57
CA ARG A 779 -39.58 -4.37 -19.92
C ARG A 779 -40.88 -3.77 -19.43
N ILE A 780 -40.90 -2.45 -19.27
CA ILE A 780 -42.03 -1.66 -18.84
C ILE A 780 -42.19 -0.50 -19.81
N ASP A 781 -43.32 -0.49 -20.52
CA ASP A 781 -43.84 0.66 -21.27
C ASP A 781 -44.03 1.88 -20.34
N ASP A 782 -42.96 2.66 -20.14
CA ASP A 782 -42.86 3.73 -19.15
C ASP A 782 -43.57 5.00 -19.65
N ASP A 783 -43.59 5.19 -20.96
CA ASP A 783 -44.14 6.36 -21.65
C ASP A 783 -45.62 6.18 -22.12
N ARG A 784 -46.08 4.92 -22.20
CA ARG A 784 -47.45 4.45 -22.51
C ARG A 784 -47.87 4.53 -23.97
N ASP A 785 -46.94 4.36 -24.90
CA ASP A 785 -47.20 4.31 -26.34
C ASP A 785 -47.56 2.88 -26.86
N ASN A 786 -47.43 1.87 -26.00
CA ASN A 786 -47.54 0.41 -26.23
C ASN A 786 -46.35 -0.25 -26.96
N LEU A 787 -45.26 0.47 -27.12
CA LEU A 787 -43.91 -0.06 -27.28
C LEU A 787 -43.32 -0.14 -25.86
N THR A 788 -42.16 -0.74 -25.67
CA THR A 788 -41.80 -1.24 -24.31
C THR A 788 -40.33 -1.20 -24.00
N ASP A 789 -39.47 -1.33 -25.00
CA ASP A 789 -38.01 -1.25 -24.87
C ASP A 789 -37.38 -1.14 -26.27
N TYR A 790 -36.09 -0.86 -26.31
CA TYR A 790 -35.22 -1.13 -27.45
C TYR A 790 -35.37 -2.58 -27.96
N PRO A 791 -35.29 -2.87 -29.28
CA PRO A 791 -35.06 -1.94 -30.40
C PRO A 791 -36.34 -1.39 -31.04
N VAL A 792 -37.51 -1.73 -30.49
CA VAL A 792 -38.80 -1.45 -31.12
C VAL A 792 -39.40 -0.11 -30.70
N ASP A 793 -38.90 0.46 -29.61
CA ASP A 793 -39.38 1.72 -29.05
C ASP A 793 -38.71 2.94 -29.73
N PRO A 794 -39.46 3.91 -30.27
CA PRO A 794 -38.92 5.10 -30.94
C PRO A 794 -38.29 6.09 -29.97
N GLY A 795 -38.61 6.00 -28.68
CA GLY A 795 -37.94 6.73 -27.63
C GLY A 795 -36.57 6.14 -27.26
N CYS A 796 -36.16 5.03 -27.88
CA CYS A 796 -34.95 4.28 -27.55
C CYS A 796 -34.05 4.08 -28.77
N ALA A 797 -32.93 4.79 -28.81
CA ALA A 797 -31.87 4.57 -29.79
C ALA A 797 -30.96 3.40 -29.38
N ALA A 798 -30.81 3.14 -28.07
CA ALA A 798 -30.07 2.03 -27.50
C ALA A 798 -30.76 1.45 -26.23
N ALA A 799 -30.41 0.23 -25.83
CA ALA A 799 -30.96 -0.39 -24.60
C ALA A 799 -30.51 0.32 -23.30
N GLY A 800 -29.35 0.99 -23.35
CA GLY A 800 -28.80 1.80 -22.26
C GLY A 800 -29.50 3.15 -22.05
N ASP A 801 -30.39 3.57 -22.95
CA ASP A 801 -31.01 4.90 -22.90
C ASP A 801 -31.86 5.09 -21.62
N PRO A 802 -31.66 6.19 -20.86
CA PRO A 802 -32.30 6.38 -19.56
C PRO A 802 -33.80 6.68 -19.64
N SER A 803 -34.35 6.92 -20.84
CA SER A 803 -35.74 7.34 -21.04
C SER A 803 -36.29 6.90 -22.39
N GLU A 804 -37.43 6.18 -22.41
CA GLU A 804 -38.17 5.79 -23.63
C GLU A 804 -39.13 6.87 -24.11
N ARG A 805 -38.83 8.15 -23.83
CA ARG A 805 -39.82 9.20 -24.06
C ARG A 805 -39.67 9.73 -25.46
N ASP A 806 -40.68 9.51 -26.29
CA ASP A 806 -40.75 10.05 -27.65
C ASP A 806 -40.33 11.53 -27.74
N ASP A 807 -39.39 11.78 -28.64
CA ASP A 807 -38.97 13.12 -29.01
C ASP A 807 -40.06 13.86 -29.80
N ALA A 808 -39.92 15.18 -29.90
CA ALA A 808 -40.93 16.00 -30.60
C ALA A 808 -40.95 15.78 -32.13
N VAL A 809 -39.95 15.08 -32.66
CA VAL A 809 -39.77 14.73 -34.07
C VAL A 809 -39.45 13.25 -34.11
N ASP A 810 -40.24 12.50 -34.89
CA ASP A 810 -40.03 11.06 -35.05
C ASP A 810 -38.65 10.80 -35.69
N PRO A 811 -37.84 9.86 -35.15
CA PRO A 811 -36.56 9.46 -35.72
C PRO A 811 -36.72 8.97 -37.16
N ALA A 812 -35.64 9.01 -37.94
CA ALA A 812 -35.68 8.60 -39.34
C ALA A 812 -36.24 7.17 -39.46
N CYS A 813 -35.71 6.23 -38.67
CA CYS A 813 -36.11 4.82 -38.58
C CYS A 813 -37.54 4.52 -38.08
N ASN A 814 -38.38 5.53 -37.83
CA ASN A 814 -39.78 5.36 -37.45
C ASN A 814 -40.70 6.51 -37.93
N ASN A 815 -40.29 7.32 -38.91
CA ASN A 815 -41.09 8.46 -39.36
C ASN A 815 -42.03 8.13 -40.54
N GLY A 816 -41.93 6.94 -41.14
CA GLY A 816 -42.77 6.54 -42.27
C GLY A 816 -42.35 7.10 -43.63
N GLU A 817 -41.16 7.71 -43.73
CA GLU A 817 -40.56 8.28 -44.93
C GLU A 817 -39.24 7.57 -45.27
N ASP A 818 -39.08 7.17 -46.53
CA ASP A 818 -37.82 6.67 -47.10
C ASP A 818 -36.80 7.82 -47.22
N ASP A 819 -36.06 8.11 -46.14
CA ASP A 819 -35.19 9.28 -46.04
C ASP A 819 -33.89 9.12 -46.87
N ASP A 820 -33.39 7.89 -46.99
CA ASP A 820 -32.15 7.56 -47.69
C ASP A 820 -32.35 7.22 -49.20
N ARG A 821 -33.59 6.88 -49.59
CA ARG A 821 -34.08 6.60 -50.96
C ARG A 821 -33.64 5.26 -51.54
N ASP A 822 -33.41 4.26 -50.71
CA ASP A 822 -33.14 2.88 -51.12
C ASP A 822 -34.45 2.14 -51.54
N GLY A 823 -35.60 2.62 -51.08
CA GLY A 823 -36.94 2.07 -51.34
C GLY A 823 -37.52 1.20 -50.22
N LEU A 824 -36.78 1.05 -49.13
CA LEU A 824 -37.23 0.65 -47.80
C LEU A 824 -37.56 1.96 -47.04
N VAL A 825 -38.02 1.88 -45.78
CA VAL A 825 -38.76 3.03 -45.20
C VAL A 825 -38.48 3.21 -43.72
N ASP A 826 -38.43 2.13 -42.95
CA ASP A 826 -38.24 2.21 -41.50
C ASP A 826 -37.82 0.83 -40.95
N PHE A 827 -37.38 0.82 -39.69
CA PHE A 827 -37.23 -0.41 -38.90
C PHE A 827 -38.53 -1.25 -38.89
N PRO A 828 -38.49 -2.59 -38.98
CA PRO A 828 -37.32 -3.48 -39.01
C PRO A 828 -36.88 -3.91 -40.43
N PHE A 829 -37.47 -3.33 -41.47
CA PHE A 829 -37.27 -3.80 -42.85
C PHE A 829 -36.14 -3.07 -43.57
N ASP A 830 -35.70 -1.95 -43.01
CA ASP A 830 -34.64 -1.12 -43.56
C ASP A 830 -33.26 -1.55 -43.02
N PRO A 831 -32.29 -1.92 -43.89
CA PRO A 831 -30.92 -2.28 -43.51
C PRO A 831 -30.11 -1.13 -42.91
N GLY A 832 -30.52 0.11 -43.18
CA GLY A 832 -29.96 1.30 -42.55
C GLY A 832 -30.40 1.49 -41.09
N CYS A 833 -31.40 0.74 -40.63
CA CYS A 833 -32.00 0.92 -39.30
C CYS A 833 -31.70 -0.23 -38.33
N LEU A 834 -30.90 0.07 -37.32
CA LEU A 834 -30.60 -0.84 -36.21
C LEU A 834 -31.73 -0.88 -35.15
N ALA A 835 -32.49 0.21 -35.00
CA ALA A 835 -33.61 0.33 -34.06
C ALA A 835 -34.60 1.42 -34.51
N ALA A 836 -35.82 1.41 -33.95
CA ALA A 836 -36.86 2.40 -34.24
C ALA A 836 -36.48 3.82 -33.78
N GLY A 837 -35.65 3.96 -32.72
CA GLY A 837 -35.18 5.24 -32.22
C GLY A 837 -34.00 5.86 -32.98
N HIS A 838 -33.45 5.16 -33.98
CA HIS A 838 -32.25 5.61 -34.69
C HIS A 838 -32.54 6.77 -35.66
N VAL A 839 -31.64 7.75 -35.70
CA VAL A 839 -31.79 8.98 -36.54
C VAL A 839 -31.16 8.86 -37.93
N ASP A 840 -30.41 7.78 -38.17
CA ASP A 840 -29.74 7.50 -39.44
C ASP A 840 -30.28 6.20 -40.03
N GLU A 841 -30.65 6.25 -41.30
CA GLU A 841 -31.15 5.11 -42.10
C GLU A 841 -30.26 4.82 -43.31
N ARG A 842 -29.02 5.30 -43.31
CA ARG A 842 -28.11 5.03 -44.44
C ARG A 842 -27.61 3.60 -44.37
N ASP A 843 -27.81 2.85 -45.46
CA ASP A 843 -27.27 1.50 -45.61
C ASP A 843 -25.76 1.42 -45.31
N PRO A 844 -25.33 0.44 -44.47
CA PRO A 844 -23.92 0.17 -44.25
C PRO A 844 -23.24 -0.43 -45.50
N ASP A 845 -21.95 -0.10 -45.72
CA ASP A 845 -21.10 -0.68 -46.77
C ASP A 845 -19.87 -1.33 -46.12
N PRO A 846 -19.76 -2.67 -46.07
CA PRO A 846 -20.57 -3.66 -46.78
C PRO A 846 -21.99 -3.89 -46.17
N PRO A 847 -22.95 -4.43 -46.94
CA PRO A 847 -24.28 -4.78 -46.45
C PRO A 847 -24.23 -5.85 -45.34
N ARG A 848 -25.16 -5.75 -44.37
CA ARG A 848 -25.32 -6.66 -43.23
C ARG A 848 -25.72 -8.07 -43.68
N ALA A 849 -25.38 -9.11 -42.91
CA ALA A 849 -25.64 -10.50 -43.26
C ALA A 849 -27.11 -10.75 -43.64
N CYS A 850 -28.05 -10.17 -42.89
CA CYS A 850 -29.49 -10.34 -43.12
C CYS A 850 -30.10 -9.49 -44.26
N SER A 851 -29.28 -8.77 -45.03
CA SER A 851 -29.69 -7.93 -46.18
C SER A 851 -28.72 -7.95 -47.37
N ASN A 852 -27.81 -8.92 -47.47
CA ASN A 852 -26.74 -8.92 -48.47
C ASN A 852 -26.97 -9.84 -49.69
N ASP A 853 -28.14 -10.49 -49.82
CA ASP A 853 -28.48 -11.46 -50.87
C ASP A 853 -27.58 -12.72 -50.86
N ILE A 854 -26.95 -13.07 -49.73
CA ILE A 854 -26.06 -14.23 -49.56
C ILE A 854 -26.52 -15.09 -48.39
N ASP A 855 -26.66 -16.40 -48.64
CA ASP A 855 -26.83 -17.46 -47.63
C ASP A 855 -25.51 -17.65 -46.85
N ASP A 856 -25.30 -16.86 -45.81
CA ASP A 856 -24.07 -16.81 -45.01
C ASP A 856 -23.97 -18.01 -44.04
N ASP A 857 -25.10 -18.53 -43.57
CA ASP A 857 -25.16 -19.68 -42.66
C ASP A 857 -25.26 -21.06 -43.36
N GLY A 858 -25.66 -21.08 -44.64
CA GLY A 858 -25.70 -22.24 -45.50
C GLY A 858 -26.97 -23.10 -45.38
N ASP A 859 -28.05 -22.59 -44.79
CA ASP A 859 -29.33 -23.29 -44.62
C ASP A 859 -30.19 -23.31 -45.92
N GLY A 860 -29.86 -22.43 -46.88
CA GLY A 860 -30.51 -22.29 -48.19
C GLY A 860 -31.65 -21.27 -48.23
N ILE A 861 -31.85 -20.53 -47.15
CA ILE A 861 -32.49 -19.23 -47.05
C ILE A 861 -31.34 -18.19 -47.10
N VAL A 862 -31.62 -16.88 -47.12
CA VAL A 862 -30.67 -15.93 -47.74
C VAL A 862 -30.72 -14.57 -47.04
N ASP A 863 -31.85 -14.17 -46.45
CA ASP A 863 -32.00 -12.84 -45.82
C ASP A 863 -33.33 -12.74 -45.04
N PHE A 864 -33.42 -11.70 -44.22
CA PHE A 864 -34.68 -11.20 -43.67
C PHE A 864 -35.68 -10.86 -44.81
N PRO A 865 -36.99 -11.13 -44.67
CA PRO A 865 -37.73 -11.64 -43.51
C PRO A 865 -37.95 -13.16 -43.52
N ARG A 866 -37.28 -13.89 -44.41
CA ARG A 866 -37.52 -15.33 -44.62
C ARG A 866 -36.57 -16.20 -43.85
N ASP A 867 -35.42 -15.65 -43.53
CA ASP A 867 -34.41 -16.34 -42.75
C ASP A 867 -34.84 -16.43 -41.27
N PRO A 868 -34.79 -17.62 -40.64
CA PRO A 868 -35.05 -17.77 -39.21
C PRO A 868 -33.90 -17.33 -38.31
N GLY A 869 -32.68 -17.19 -38.85
CA GLY A 869 -31.53 -16.60 -38.17
C GLY A 869 -31.67 -15.08 -38.00
N CYS A 870 -32.33 -14.42 -38.95
CA CYS A 870 -32.47 -12.96 -38.94
C CYS A 870 -33.63 -12.43 -38.08
N THR A 871 -33.32 -11.47 -37.21
CA THR A 871 -34.33 -10.77 -36.38
C THR A 871 -34.87 -9.48 -37.02
N PHE A 872 -34.02 -8.76 -37.78
CA PHE A 872 -34.36 -7.58 -38.60
C PHE A 872 -33.39 -7.45 -39.79
N ALA A 873 -33.62 -6.52 -40.71
CA ALA A 873 -32.84 -6.40 -41.95
C ALA A 873 -31.37 -5.96 -41.74
N ALA A 874 -31.11 -5.17 -40.70
CA ALA A 874 -29.79 -4.67 -40.34
C ALA A 874 -28.99 -5.61 -39.40
N ASP A 875 -29.48 -6.82 -39.16
CA ASP A 875 -28.86 -7.83 -38.29
C ASP A 875 -27.61 -8.45 -38.96
N ASP A 876 -26.56 -8.65 -38.19
CA ASP A 876 -25.27 -9.22 -38.64
C ASP A 876 -25.19 -10.74 -38.49
N ASP A 877 -26.10 -11.36 -37.72
CA ASP A 877 -26.10 -12.80 -37.48
C ASP A 877 -27.26 -13.48 -38.21
N GLU A 878 -26.93 -14.23 -39.27
CA GLU A 878 -27.87 -15.10 -39.98
C GLU A 878 -27.88 -16.53 -39.38
N THR A 879 -27.21 -16.79 -38.25
CA THR A 879 -27.10 -18.14 -37.70
C THR A 879 -28.42 -18.62 -37.11
N ASP A 880 -28.95 -19.68 -37.70
CA ASP A 880 -30.17 -20.36 -37.24
C ASP A 880 -30.12 -20.71 -35.73
N PRO A 881 -31.14 -20.31 -34.93
CA PRO A 881 -31.20 -20.68 -33.52
C PRO A 881 -31.30 -22.21 -33.38
N GLY A 882 -30.61 -22.77 -32.38
CA GLY A 882 -30.51 -24.23 -32.18
C GLY A 882 -31.85 -24.98 -32.05
N PHE A 883 -32.96 -24.25 -31.88
CA PHE A 883 -34.32 -24.70 -32.16
C PHE A 883 -35.01 -23.68 -33.08
N PRO A 884 -35.57 -24.10 -34.22
CA PRO A 884 -36.23 -23.18 -35.13
C PRO A 884 -37.40 -22.45 -34.44
N PRO A 885 -37.58 -21.15 -34.70
CA PRO A 885 -38.67 -20.36 -34.12
C PRO A 885 -40.04 -20.89 -34.55
N GLN A 886 -41.09 -20.64 -33.77
CA GLN A 886 -42.45 -21.14 -34.06
C GLN A 886 -42.97 -20.71 -35.45
N CYS A 887 -42.40 -19.64 -36.01
CA CYS A 887 -42.75 -19.13 -37.33
C CYS A 887 -41.93 -19.73 -38.49
N ALA A 888 -41.05 -20.70 -38.20
CA ALA A 888 -40.25 -21.46 -39.17
C ALA A 888 -40.04 -22.94 -38.78
N ASP A 889 -40.76 -23.48 -37.79
CA ASP A 889 -40.51 -24.82 -37.23
C ASP A 889 -41.26 -25.96 -37.96
N GLY A 890 -42.07 -25.63 -38.97
CA GLY A 890 -42.84 -26.62 -39.73
C GLY A 890 -44.12 -27.06 -39.04
N MET A 891 -44.55 -26.41 -37.94
CA MET A 891 -45.71 -26.76 -37.14
C MET A 891 -46.73 -25.61 -37.08
N ASP A 892 -48.01 -25.95 -37.22
CA ASP A 892 -49.16 -25.07 -36.94
C ASP A 892 -49.33 -24.97 -35.40
N ASN A 893 -48.55 -24.11 -34.76
CA ASN A 893 -48.48 -23.97 -33.30
C ASN A 893 -49.74 -23.30 -32.73
N ASP A 894 -50.41 -22.46 -33.51
CA ASP A 894 -51.65 -21.79 -33.12
C ASP A 894 -52.94 -22.54 -33.52
N MET A 895 -52.80 -23.59 -34.34
CA MET A 895 -53.87 -24.46 -34.86
C MET A 895 -54.89 -23.75 -35.78
N ASN A 896 -54.50 -22.66 -36.43
CA ASN A 896 -55.32 -21.91 -37.39
C ASN A 896 -55.37 -22.58 -38.78
N GLY A 897 -54.51 -23.57 -39.03
CA GLY A 897 -54.45 -24.36 -40.27
C GLY A 897 -53.49 -23.81 -41.32
N ARG A 898 -52.69 -22.82 -40.95
CA ARG A 898 -51.46 -22.37 -41.64
C ARG A 898 -50.29 -22.78 -40.72
N ILE A 899 -49.07 -22.79 -41.25
CA ILE A 899 -47.97 -23.52 -40.59
C ILE A 899 -46.89 -22.52 -40.19
N ASP A 900 -46.29 -21.82 -41.15
CA ASP A 900 -45.16 -20.92 -40.91
C ASP A 900 -45.30 -19.66 -41.77
N PHE A 901 -44.41 -18.69 -41.55
CA PHE A 901 -44.22 -17.58 -42.48
C PHE A 901 -43.83 -18.10 -43.88
N PRO A 902 -44.30 -17.49 -45.00
CA PRO A 902 -45.20 -16.34 -45.11
C PRO A 902 -46.69 -16.72 -45.21
N ASP A 903 -47.01 -18.01 -45.06
CA ASP A 903 -48.36 -18.51 -45.26
C ASP A 903 -49.23 -18.32 -44.01
N ASP A 904 -48.63 -18.23 -42.82
CA ASP A 904 -49.29 -17.91 -41.56
C ASP A 904 -49.32 -16.39 -41.27
N PRO A 905 -50.51 -15.75 -41.20
CA PRO A 905 -50.64 -14.34 -40.85
C PRO A 905 -50.32 -14.06 -39.38
N GLY A 906 -50.24 -15.08 -38.53
CA GLY A 906 -49.80 -15.03 -37.13
C GLY A 906 -48.30 -14.81 -36.94
N CYS A 907 -47.52 -14.87 -38.02
CA CYS A 907 -46.09 -14.61 -38.08
C CYS A 907 -45.84 -13.34 -38.91
N ARG A 908 -45.02 -12.41 -38.39
CA ARG A 908 -44.62 -11.21 -39.15
C ARG A 908 -43.45 -11.50 -40.08
N PHE A 909 -42.52 -12.34 -39.63
CA PHE A 909 -41.34 -12.83 -40.36
C PHE A 909 -40.93 -14.20 -39.79
N ALA A 910 -39.94 -14.87 -40.40
CA ALA A 910 -39.55 -16.24 -40.04
C ALA A 910 -38.87 -16.33 -38.65
N GLY A 911 -38.05 -15.35 -38.28
CA GLY A 911 -37.39 -15.24 -36.96
C GLY A 911 -38.31 -15.04 -35.76
N ASP A 912 -39.62 -14.80 -35.94
CA ASP A 912 -40.56 -14.61 -34.83
C ASP A 912 -40.67 -15.86 -33.94
N THR A 913 -40.30 -15.74 -32.67
CA THR A 913 -40.33 -16.86 -31.72
C THR A 913 -41.73 -17.37 -31.36
N ARG A 914 -42.79 -16.65 -31.75
CA ARG A 914 -44.18 -16.95 -31.38
C ARG A 914 -45.17 -16.76 -32.53
N GLU A 915 -45.84 -17.84 -32.89
CA GLU A 915 -46.97 -17.84 -33.83
C GLU A 915 -48.26 -17.38 -33.12
N ALA A 916 -48.83 -16.24 -33.56
CA ALA A 916 -50.00 -15.64 -32.94
C ALA A 916 -51.33 -16.04 -33.63
N THR A 917 -52.36 -16.37 -32.85
CA THR A 917 -53.69 -16.82 -33.35
C THR A 917 -54.41 -15.83 -34.29
N GLU A 918 -54.09 -14.54 -34.19
CA GLU A 918 -54.54 -13.48 -35.11
C GLU A 918 -53.36 -12.52 -35.33
N GLY A 919 -52.94 -12.32 -36.58
CA GLY A 919 -51.98 -11.26 -36.90
C GLY A 919 -52.57 -10.12 -37.73
N PRO A 920 -51.81 -9.03 -37.92
CA PRO A 920 -52.26 -7.85 -38.65
C PRO A 920 -52.68 -8.23 -40.07
N VAL A 921 -53.77 -7.63 -40.57
CA VAL A 921 -54.24 -7.86 -41.93
C VAL A 921 -53.25 -7.23 -42.90
N GLN A 922 -52.22 -7.99 -43.29
CA GLN A 922 -51.27 -7.62 -44.32
C GLN A 922 -52.05 -7.29 -45.61
N PRO A 923 -51.97 -6.05 -46.14
CA PRO A 923 -52.59 -5.71 -47.41
C PRO A 923 -51.89 -6.50 -48.52
N ARG A 924 -52.58 -7.51 -49.08
CA ARG A 924 -52.08 -8.18 -50.29
C ARG A 924 -51.98 -7.18 -51.46
N CYS A 925 -50.75 -6.90 -51.90
CA CYS A 925 -50.20 -6.72 -53.27
C CYS A 925 -49.05 -5.68 -53.22
N SER A 926 -47.91 -5.78 -53.94
CA SER A 926 -47.56 -6.49 -55.18
C SER A 926 -46.08 -6.92 -55.13
N ASP A 927 -45.71 -8.14 -55.53
CA ASP A 927 -45.29 -8.32 -56.93
C ASP A 927 -45.40 -9.75 -57.50
N GLY A 928 -46.13 -10.70 -56.91
CA GLY A 928 -46.50 -11.93 -57.64
C GLY A 928 -46.74 -13.17 -56.82
#